data_AF-A0A3B0WZC7-F1
#
_entry.id   AF-A0A3B0WZC7-F1
#
_cell.length_a   1.000
_cell.length_b   1.000
_cell.length_c   1.000
_cell.angle_alpha   90.00
_cell.angle_beta   90.00
_cell.angle_gamma   90.00
#
_symmetry.space_group_name_H-M   'P 1'
#
loop_
_entity.id
_entity.type
_entity.pdbx_description
1 polymer ?
#
loop_
_entity_poly.entity_id
_entity_poly.type
_entity_poly.pdbx_seq_one_letter_code
_entity_poly.pdbx_strand_id
1 'polypeptide(L)'
;MKRRDFLTISIRSIMAAGLTSVIPLSLLRSHSAHAALAAAGLSDPAAQPLFTNLAPNALSKAYKYAPKYNTLNIYAAQTVQMTGLVGVNGVPVPTTVWGYGTQQKNVTWPGYTIERHVKDKSLDILWSNTLVDAYYKPLPHLLPVDGNLHWAYSLSPDISANGIDYRQFSIAKDGVPLVPHVHGGKNDSSFDGNPEYFFSPYNKVTGPRYITNSYEYGGSDWNETAGMMWYHDHALGLTRLNVYAGLSGFFTLRDDYDTGKTNNLAGLPADPYELGYLVQDRMFRNTGELFYPAFPNDPAYSDFITDEGVVLPSDLFPGGGPTALAEFFGDHIVVNGVIWPKANVEKRQYRIRFLNGSDSRFMRLKLRVITGGASNPTATDPSVGYELPFYVVGSDQGLRATEAQVNEVDFIPAERLDLVIDFKNVQQGDRVIVENILGDSPFGGDLPGPADLFPDRRTDRIMAFDVELPFNPNILDTYIGSGVLKGGGIPFAKASKVRKLGLFEGSDEFGRLQPLLGVAEPTLDVEGNLVDGTLAWFKPVTETPALGDTEIWEIYNATGDAHPIHVHLVHFEIMNRQSYTSTLIEQPTQQPNGSVGVGFRLANIVTTGVARLPDVAEQTRRDVVMALPGEVTRIKMTFDKPGRYVWHCHILSHEDHEMMRPFIVVDKNDKDDIKIDDDTAGSGFFNLWGMR
;
A
#
# COMPACT_ATOMS: atom_id res chain seq x y z
N MET A 1 -2.53 22.03 28.59
CA MET A 1 -1.38 22.45 29.42
C MET A 1 -0.17 22.41 28.50
N LYS A 2 0.32 23.57 28.03
CA LYS A 2 1.40 23.69 27.03
C LYS A 2 2.74 23.34 27.69
N ARG A 3 3.43 22.29 27.22
CA ARG A 3 4.84 22.04 27.58
C ARG A 3 5.70 22.52 26.41
N ARG A 4 6.55 23.50 26.74
CA ARG A 4 7.47 24.22 25.86
C ARG A 4 8.73 23.40 25.62
N ASP A 5 9.24 23.54 24.41
CA ASP A 5 10.64 23.59 23.98
C ASP A 5 11.55 22.41 24.36
N PHE A 6 11.80 21.54 23.39
CA PHE A 6 13.12 20.91 23.21
C PHE A 6 13.63 21.23 21.79
N LEU A 7 14.55 22.18 21.76
CA LEU A 7 15.47 22.58 20.68
C LEU A 7 15.03 22.41 19.22
N THR A 8 14.53 23.51 18.65
CA THR A 8 14.76 23.89 17.26
C THR A 8 16.26 24.06 17.04
N ILE A 9 16.93 23.04 16.52
CA ILE A 9 18.20 23.18 15.81
C ILE A 9 18.00 22.57 14.43
N SER A 10 17.77 23.42 13.42
CA SER A 10 17.87 22.98 12.03
C SER A 10 19.28 22.42 11.81
N ILE A 11 19.40 21.29 11.12
CA ILE A 11 20.67 20.66 10.72
C ILE A 11 21.66 21.66 10.09
N ARG A 12 21.16 22.75 9.47
CA ARG A 12 21.96 23.88 8.97
C ARG A 12 22.87 24.55 10.03
N SER A 13 22.52 24.54 11.32
CA SER A 13 23.30 25.20 12.37
C SER A 13 24.44 24.35 12.93
N ILE A 14 24.37 23.02 12.82
CA ILE A 14 25.42 22.11 13.31
C ILE A 14 26.53 21.94 12.26
N MET A 15 26.17 21.91 10.98
CA MET A 15 27.11 21.75 9.86
C MET A 15 28.01 22.97 9.63
N ALA A 16 27.57 24.18 10.02
CA ALA A 16 28.40 25.39 9.94
C ALA A 16 29.62 25.39 10.90
N ALA A 17 29.70 24.45 11.84
CA ALA A 17 30.77 24.38 12.86
C ALA A 17 31.88 23.35 12.58
N GLY A 18 31.87 22.64 11.44
CA GLY A 18 33.00 21.77 11.02
C GLY A 18 33.28 20.55 11.91
N LEU A 19 32.30 20.10 12.71
CA LEU A 19 32.43 18.92 13.58
C LEU A 19 31.83 17.68 12.89
N THR A 20 32.68 16.69 12.59
CA THR A 20 32.28 15.34 12.23
C THR A 20 31.60 14.67 13.43
N SER A 21 30.27 14.65 13.48
CA SER A 21 29.53 13.99 14.56
C SER A 21 29.18 12.55 14.19
N VAL A 22 29.60 11.60 15.04
CA VAL A 22 28.95 10.30 15.17
C VAL A 22 27.61 10.55 15.85
N ILE A 23 26.51 10.44 15.10
CA ILE A 23 25.17 10.65 15.67
C ILE A 23 24.69 9.32 16.28
N PRO A 24 24.38 9.25 17.58
CA PRO A 24 23.57 8.15 18.09
C PRO A 24 22.17 8.29 17.48
N LEU A 25 21.68 7.23 16.83
CA LEU A 25 20.42 7.20 16.07
C LEU A 25 19.15 7.63 16.85
N SER A 26 19.24 7.83 18.16
CA SER A 26 18.18 8.38 19.01
C SER A 26 17.90 9.89 18.81
N LEU A 27 18.39 10.49 17.72
CA LEU A 27 18.24 11.91 17.38
C LEU A 27 17.43 12.14 16.09
N LEU A 28 16.91 11.07 15.47
CA LEU A 28 15.98 11.16 14.35
C LEU A 28 14.58 11.53 14.89
N ARG A 29 13.93 12.46 14.19
CA ARG A 29 12.66 13.05 14.62
C ARG A 29 11.59 11.98 14.68
N SER A 30 10.82 11.93 15.77
CA SER A 30 9.49 11.34 15.76
C SER A 30 8.50 12.46 15.51
N HIS A 31 7.78 12.41 14.38
CA HIS A 31 6.66 13.32 14.17
C HIS A 31 5.51 12.86 15.07
N SER A 32 5.21 13.64 16.10
CA SER A 32 3.97 13.48 16.85
C SER A 32 2.88 14.18 16.03
N ALA A 33 2.09 13.43 15.25
CA ALA A 33 0.89 14.00 14.63
C ALA A 33 -0.02 14.48 15.77
N HIS A 34 -0.19 15.79 15.90
CA HIS A 34 -1.02 16.32 16.97
C HIS A 34 -2.50 16.20 16.58
N ALA A 35 -3.35 15.93 17.57
CA ALA A 35 -4.80 15.87 17.38
C ALA A 35 -5.30 17.16 16.70
N ALA A 36 -5.70 17.05 15.44
CA ALA A 36 -6.42 18.11 14.77
C ALA A 36 -7.76 18.30 15.49
N LEU A 37 -8.01 19.50 16.00
CA LEU A 37 -9.37 19.92 16.35
C LEU A 37 -10.26 19.64 15.14
N ALA A 38 -11.43 19.02 15.33
CA ALA A 38 -12.38 18.77 14.25
C ALA A 38 -12.61 20.09 13.48
N ALA A 39 -12.03 20.17 12.28
CA ALA A 39 -12.17 21.35 11.45
C ALA A 39 -13.64 21.52 11.09
N ALA A 40 -14.11 22.77 11.00
CA ALA A 40 -15.51 23.06 10.73
C ALA A 40 -15.95 22.36 9.43
N GLY A 41 -16.99 21.51 9.51
CA GLY A 41 -17.53 20.78 8.36
C GLY A 41 -17.01 19.35 8.16
N LEU A 42 -16.09 18.86 8.99
CA LEU A 42 -15.69 17.44 9.00
C LEU A 42 -16.69 16.57 9.80
N SER A 43 -16.76 15.29 9.44
CA SER A 43 -17.48 14.28 10.20
C SER A 43 -16.78 14.04 11.54
N ASP A 44 -17.55 14.03 12.62
CA ASP A 44 -17.03 13.66 13.94
C ASP A 44 -17.06 12.13 14.10
N PRO A 45 -15.90 11.43 14.20
CA PRO A 45 -15.85 9.98 14.39
C PRO A 45 -16.54 9.53 15.69
N ALA A 46 -16.57 10.37 16.74
CA ALA A 46 -17.25 10.05 17.99
C ALA A 46 -18.79 10.06 17.85
N ALA A 47 -19.33 10.76 16.85
CA ALA A 47 -20.76 10.80 16.56
C ALA A 47 -21.23 9.64 15.68
N GLN A 48 -20.31 8.92 15.04
CA GLN A 48 -20.66 7.85 14.10
C GLN A 48 -21.07 6.55 14.81
N PRO A 49 -21.97 5.76 14.21
CA PRO A 49 -22.37 4.46 14.74
C PRO A 49 -21.22 3.44 14.62
N LEU A 50 -20.98 2.69 15.70
CA LEU A 50 -20.03 1.58 15.71
C LEU A 50 -20.77 0.26 15.59
N PHE A 51 -20.29 -0.61 14.69
CA PHE A 51 -20.68 -2.02 14.60
C PHE A 51 -22.19 -2.25 14.39
N THR A 52 -22.86 -1.31 13.73
CA THR A 52 -24.28 -1.41 13.38
C THR A 52 -24.50 -2.00 11.99
N ASN A 53 -23.58 -1.73 11.06
CA ASN A 53 -23.66 -2.16 9.66
C ASN A 53 -22.88 -3.47 9.46
N LEU A 54 -23.39 -4.33 8.58
CA LEU A 54 -22.68 -5.56 8.20
C LEU A 54 -21.52 -5.22 7.25
N ALA A 55 -20.37 -5.83 7.49
CA ALA A 55 -19.23 -5.78 6.58
C ALA A 55 -19.56 -6.62 5.33
N PRO A 56 -19.48 -6.06 4.11
CA PRO A 56 -19.55 -6.87 2.90
C PRO A 56 -18.44 -7.92 2.94
N ASN A 57 -18.71 -9.18 2.60
CA ASN A 57 -17.65 -10.18 2.42
C ASN A 57 -17.17 -10.16 0.96
N ALA A 58 -15.97 -9.63 0.73
CA ALA A 58 -15.38 -9.53 -0.61
C ALA A 58 -15.09 -10.89 -1.24
N LEU A 59 -14.91 -11.95 -0.45
CA LEU A 59 -14.65 -13.32 -0.93
C LEU A 59 -15.92 -14.16 -1.08
N SER A 60 -17.09 -13.58 -0.80
CA SER A 60 -18.36 -14.27 -1.04
C SER A 60 -18.55 -14.56 -2.53
N LYS A 61 -19.21 -15.68 -2.86
CA LYS A 61 -19.49 -16.05 -4.26
C LYS A 61 -20.22 -14.95 -5.05
N ALA A 62 -21.07 -14.16 -4.39
CA ALA A 62 -21.82 -13.08 -5.03
C ALA A 62 -20.94 -11.87 -5.39
N TYR A 63 -19.81 -11.70 -4.70
CA TYR A 63 -18.89 -10.57 -4.82
C TYR A 63 -17.65 -10.88 -5.66
N LYS A 64 -17.72 -11.90 -6.53
CA LYS A 64 -16.68 -12.23 -7.50
C LYS A 64 -17.09 -11.86 -8.92
N TYR A 65 -16.13 -11.49 -9.75
CA TYR A 65 -16.32 -11.47 -11.20
C TYR A 65 -16.45 -12.90 -11.73
N ALA A 66 -17.16 -13.05 -12.84
CA ALA A 66 -17.32 -14.32 -13.55
C ALA A 66 -16.83 -14.13 -14.99
N PRO A 67 -15.52 -14.38 -15.27
CA PRO A 67 -14.97 -14.18 -16.61
C PRO A 67 -15.65 -15.08 -17.63
N LYS A 68 -15.87 -14.54 -18.84
CA LYS A 68 -16.46 -15.29 -19.96
C LYS A 68 -15.35 -15.53 -20.99
N TYR A 69 -15.08 -16.80 -21.33
CA TYR A 69 -13.96 -17.17 -22.22
C TYR A 69 -12.59 -16.64 -21.74
N ASN A 70 -12.39 -16.58 -20.42
CA ASN A 70 -11.20 -15.99 -19.79
C ASN A 70 -10.95 -14.53 -20.17
N THR A 71 -12.00 -13.74 -20.38
CA THR A 71 -11.86 -12.29 -20.55
C THR A 71 -12.74 -11.51 -19.58
N LEU A 72 -12.27 -10.32 -19.20
CA LEU A 72 -13.00 -9.31 -18.43
C LEU A 72 -12.77 -7.92 -19.04
N ASN A 73 -13.83 -7.11 -19.06
CA ASN A 73 -13.73 -5.69 -19.38
C ASN A 73 -14.06 -4.92 -18.10
N ILE A 74 -13.05 -4.52 -17.35
CA ILE A 74 -13.20 -3.80 -16.09
C ILE A 74 -13.01 -2.32 -16.35
N TYR A 75 -13.96 -1.50 -15.93
CA TYR A 75 -13.86 -0.05 -16.02
C TYR A 75 -13.82 0.61 -14.65
N ALA A 76 -12.97 1.63 -14.55
CA ALA A 76 -12.97 2.59 -13.45
C ALA A 76 -14.02 3.67 -13.72
N ALA A 77 -14.90 3.93 -12.76
CA ALA A 77 -15.91 4.97 -12.86
C ALA A 77 -16.27 5.55 -11.49
N GLN A 78 -16.95 6.69 -11.50
CA GLN A 78 -17.53 7.29 -10.31
C GLN A 78 -18.87 6.62 -9.96
N THR A 79 -19.10 6.39 -8.67
CA THR A 79 -20.36 5.87 -8.13
C THR A 79 -20.68 6.54 -6.79
N VAL A 80 -21.79 6.17 -6.18
CA VAL A 80 -22.21 6.60 -4.85
C VAL A 80 -22.41 5.37 -3.98
N GLN A 81 -21.79 5.37 -2.80
CA GLN A 81 -21.86 4.27 -1.84
C GLN A 81 -22.38 4.76 -0.49
N MET A 82 -23.20 3.94 0.16
CA MET A 82 -23.60 4.15 1.55
C MET A 82 -22.54 3.53 2.45
N THR A 83 -21.67 4.38 3.01
CA THR A 83 -20.56 3.96 3.87
C THR A 83 -20.97 3.68 5.31
N GLY A 84 -22.25 3.86 5.65
CA GLY A 84 -22.74 3.82 7.03
C GLY A 84 -22.57 5.13 7.78
N LEU A 85 -21.96 6.14 7.15
CA LEU A 85 -21.81 7.49 7.70
C LEU A 85 -23.17 8.15 7.92
N VAL A 86 -23.30 8.85 9.04
CA VAL A 86 -24.44 9.71 9.35
C VAL A 86 -24.00 11.16 9.44
N GLY A 87 -24.84 12.06 8.92
CA GLY A 87 -24.64 13.50 9.04
C GLY A 87 -24.94 14.01 10.45
N VAL A 88 -24.84 15.33 10.63
CA VAL A 88 -25.01 16.01 11.95
C VAL A 88 -26.37 15.77 12.64
N ASN A 89 -27.38 15.32 11.90
CA ASN A 89 -28.72 15.01 12.39
C ASN A 89 -28.96 13.50 12.59
N GLY A 90 -27.92 12.66 12.43
CA GLY A 90 -28.00 11.21 12.50
C GLY A 90 -28.60 10.53 11.27
N VAL A 91 -28.89 11.28 10.19
CA VAL A 91 -29.42 10.72 8.94
C VAL A 91 -28.27 10.17 8.09
N PRO A 92 -28.40 8.96 7.50
CA PRO A 92 -27.40 8.42 6.59
C PRO A 92 -27.09 9.37 5.43
N VAL A 93 -25.80 9.56 5.14
CA VAL A 93 -25.34 10.39 4.02
C VAL A 93 -24.61 9.53 2.99
N PRO A 94 -24.81 9.78 1.68
CA PRO A 94 -24.09 9.09 0.63
C PRO A 94 -22.66 9.62 0.48
N THR A 95 -21.73 8.75 0.06
CA THR A 95 -20.35 9.13 -0.29
C THR A 95 -20.14 8.91 -1.79
N THR A 96 -19.71 9.94 -2.50
CA THR A 96 -19.18 9.79 -3.86
C THR A 96 -17.80 9.16 -3.80
N VAL A 97 -17.63 8.06 -4.54
CA VAL A 97 -16.38 7.29 -4.59
C VAL A 97 -16.08 6.90 -6.04
N TRP A 98 -14.86 6.49 -6.30
CA TRP A 98 -14.51 5.74 -7.49
C TRP A 98 -14.46 4.26 -7.17
N GLY A 99 -14.58 3.43 -8.19
CA GLY A 99 -14.50 1.99 -8.05
C GLY A 99 -14.26 1.30 -9.38
N TYR A 100 -14.08 0.00 -9.29
CA TYR A 100 -14.00 -0.88 -10.45
C TYR A 100 -15.29 -1.67 -10.62
N GLY A 101 -15.73 -1.84 -11.87
CA GLY A 101 -16.92 -2.62 -12.21
C GLY A 101 -16.88 -3.16 -13.64
N THR A 102 -17.92 -3.90 -14.02
CA THR A 102 -18.15 -4.38 -15.39
C THR A 102 -19.59 -4.08 -15.80
N GLN A 103 -19.96 -4.33 -17.07
CA GLN A 103 -21.35 -4.13 -17.49
C GLN A 103 -22.34 -5.02 -16.70
N GLN A 104 -21.88 -6.16 -16.18
CA GLN A 104 -22.68 -7.12 -15.43
C GLN A 104 -22.58 -6.95 -13.91
N LYS A 105 -21.59 -6.21 -13.42
CA LYS A 105 -21.29 -6.01 -12.01
C LYS A 105 -21.09 -4.52 -11.76
N ASN A 106 -21.93 -3.95 -10.90
CA ASN A 106 -21.88 -2.51 -10.61
C ASN A 106 -20.48 -2.07 -10.20
N VAL A 107 -20.21 -0.79 -10.39
CA VAL A 107 -19.00 -0.15 -9.87
C VAL A 107 -19.14 -0.04 -8.36
N THR A 108 -18.19 -0.59 -7.62
CA THR A 108 -18.19 -0.60 -6.15
C THR A 108 -16.81 -0.31 -5.58
N TRP A 109 -16.77 0.07 -4.30
CA TRP A 109 -15.57 0.13 -3.50
C TRP A 109 -15.71 -0.81 -2.28
N PRO A 110 -14.87 -1.86 -2.15
CA PRO A 110 -13.85 -2.30 -3.12
C PRO A 110 -14.47 -2.75 -4.46
N GLY A 111 -13.64 -2.87 -5.49
CA GLY A 111 -14.02 -3.59 -6.70
C GLY A 111 -14.29 -5.06 -6.41
N TYR A 112 -15.08 -5.72 -7.25
CA TYR A 112 -15.37 -7.15 -7.11
C TYR A 112 -14.09 -8.00 -7.16
N THR A 113 -14.09 -9.12 -6.45
CA THR A 113 -12.92 -10.01 -6.40
C THR A 113 -12.70 -10.71 -7.73
N ILE A 114 -11.45 -10.71 -8.20
CA ILE A 114 -10.97 -11.60 -9.25
C ILE A 114 -10.47 -12.87 -8.55
N GLU A 115 -11.08 -14.03 -8.82
CA GLU A 115 -10.61 -15.31 -8.27
C GLU A 115 -10.18 -16.23 -9.41
N ARG A 116 -8.99 -16.82 -9.26
CA ARG A 116 -8.34 -17.61 -10.30
C ARG A 116 -7.72 -18.86 -9.73
N HIS A 117 -7.57 -19.87 -10.56
CA HIS A 117 -6.78 -21.05 -10.23
C HIS A 117 -5.41 -20.95 -10.91
N VAL A 118 -4.32 -21.35 -10.23
CA VAL A 118 -2.95 -21.28 -10.78
C VAL A 118 -2.74 -22.08 -12.08
N LYS A 119 -3.63 -23.03 -12.38
CA LYS A 119 -3.63 -23.82 -13.63
C LYS A 119 -4.60 -23.31 -14.70
N ASP A 120 -5.32 -22.22 -14.43
CA ASP A 120 -6.20 -21.64 -15.43
C ASP A 120 -5.35 -21.14 -16.61
N LYS A 121 -5.89 -21.28 -17.85
CA LYS A 121 -5.38 -20.52 -18.99
C LYS A 121 -5.43 -19.03 -18.66
N SER A 122 -4.54 -18.22 -19.22
CA SER A 122 -4.49 -16.78 -18.97
C SER A 122 -5.86 -16.07 -19.06
N LEU A 123 -6.01 -15.04 -18.23
CA LEU A 123 -7.14 -14.14 -18.17
C LEU A 123 -6.74 -12.81 -18.79
N ASP A 124 -7.43 -12.42 -19.85
CA ASP A 124 -7.28 -11.10 -20.45
C ASP A 124 -8.22 -10.11 -19.77
N ILE A 125 -7.68 -9.03 -19.22
CA ILE A 125 -8.44 -7.94 -18.65
C ILE A 125 -8.21 -6.67 -19.46
N LEU A 126 -9.25 -6.17 -20.11
CA LEU A 126 -9.28 -4.81 -20.62
C LEU A 126 -9.63 -3.86 -19.48
N TRP A 127 -8.64 -3.11 -19.00
CA TRP A 127 -8.81 -2.02 -18.05
C TRP A 127 -9.20 -0.74 -18.79
N SER A 128 -10.36 -0.17 -18.46
CA SER A 128 -10.90 1.01 -19.10
C SER A 128 -11.03 2.17 -18.12
N ASN A 129 -10.54 3.34 -18.49
CA ASN A 129 -10.78 4.56 -17.72
C ASN A 129 -12.04 5.25 -18.25
N THR A 130 -13.09 5.28 -17.42
CA THR A 130 -14.39 5.91 -17.72
C THR A 130 -14.77 6.96 -16.69
N LEU A 131 -13.77 7.64 -16.11
CA LEU A 131 -13.96 8.78 -15.20
C LEU A 131 -14.42 10.04 -15.96
N VAL A 132 -15.63 9.95 -16.51
CA VAL A 132 -16.31 10.99 -17.26
C VAL A 132 -17.75 11.18 -16.77
N ASP A 133 -18.33 12.34 -17.05
CA ASP A 133 -19.74 12.59 -16.81
C ASP A 133 -20.64 11.89 -17.85
N ALA A 134 -21.96 12.04 -17.70
CA ALA A 134 -22.94 11.46 -18.62
C ALA A 134 -22.85 12.00 -20.07
N TYR A 135 -22.04 13.03 -20.32
CA TYR A 135 -21.80 13.63 -21.63
C TYR A 135 -20.38 13.34 -22.15
N TYR A 136 -19.69 12.36 -21.57
CA TYR A 136 -18.31 11.95 -21.91
C TYR A 136 -17.26 13.04 -21.67
N LYS A 137 -17.55 14.03 -20.81
CA LYS A 137 -16.55 15.02 -20.40
C LYS A 137 -15.76 14.50 -19.21
N PRO A 138 -14.43 14.69 -19.17
CA PRO A 138 -13.63 14.30 -18.02
C PRO A 138 -14.15 14.86 -16.70
N LEU A 139 -14.24 14.01 -15.69
CA LEU A 139 -14.52 14.44 -14.33
C LEU A 139 -13.27 15.08 -13.72
N PRO A 140 -13.42 16.09 -12.84
CA PRO A 140 -12.33 16.49 -11.97
C PRO A 140 -11.96 15.33 -11.02
N HIS A 141 -10.76 15.41 -10.43
CA HIS A 141 -10.41 14.52 -9.33
C HIS A 141 -11.31 14.80 -8.10
N LEU A 142 -11.69 13.78 -7.33
CA LEU A 142 -12.52 13.93 -6.12
C LEU A 142 -11.77 14.66 -4.98
N LEU A 143 -10.46 14.56 -5.00
CA LEU A 143 -9.51 14.98 -3.96
C LEU A 143 -8.51 16.01 -4.53
N PRO A 144 -7.90 16.85 -3.67
CA PRO A 144 -6.93 17.85 -4.10
C PRO A 144 -5.67 17.23 -4.72
N VAL A 145 -5.41 17.53 -5.99
CA VAL A 145 -4.20 17.11 -6.71
C VAL A 145 -3.14 18.19 -6.58
N ASP A 146 -1.98 17.83 -6.04
CA ASP A 146 -0.78 18.67 -6.03
C ASP A 146 -0.07 18.58 -7.38
N GLY A 147 -0.19 19.63 -8.18
CA GLY A 147 0.42 19.71 -9.51
C GLY A 147 1.93 19.97 -9.50
N ASN A 148 2.52 20.23 -8.33
CA ASN A 148 3.95 20.53 -8.17
C ASN A 148 4.78 19.30 -7.74
N LEU A 149 4.20 18.10 -7.79
CA LEU A 149 4.93 16.84 -7.63
C LEU A 149 5.57 16.39 -8.95
N HIS A 150 6.37 15.32 -8.86
CA HIS A 150 6.59 14.45 -10.01
C HIS A 150 5.34 13.60 -10.26
N TRP A 151 4.59 13.88 -11.32
CA TRP A 151 3.31 13.24 -11.61
C TRP A 151 3.05 13.16 -13.11
N ALA A 152 2.00 12.41 -13.50
CA ALA A 152 1.64 12.13 -14.88
C ALA A 152 1.70 13.32 -15.86
N TYR A 153 1.25 14.52 -15.45
CA TYR A 153 1.27 15.73 -16.29
C TYR A 153 2.32 16.79 -15.90
N SER A 154 3.34 16.44 -15.12
CA SER A 154 4.51 17.31 -14.89
C SER A 154 5.76 16.92 -15.69
N LEU A 155 5.71 15.81 -16.45
CA LEU A 155 6.85 15.33 -17.25
C LEU A 155 7.23 16.32 -18.36
N SER A 156 8.46 16.84 -18.28
CA SER A 156 9.07 17.63 -19.35
C SER A 156 9.65 16.72 -20.44
N PRO A 157 9.99 17.24 -21.64
CA PRO A 157 10.65 16.44 -22.69
C PRO A 157 11.93 15.74 -22.24
N ASP A 158 12.67 16.32 -21.29
CA ASP A 158 13.97 15.80 -20.85
C ASP A 158 13.84 14.62 -19.87
N ILE A 159 12.70 14.47 -19.20
CA ILE A 159 12.44 13.38 -18.23
C ILE A 159 11.34 12.43 -18.69
N SER A 160 10.74 12.70 -19.85
CA SER A 160 9.72 11.87 -20.48
C SER A 160 10.39 10.88 -21.43
N ALA A 161 10.21 9.58 -21.21
CA ALA A 161 10.86 8.55 -22.02
C ALA A 161 10.57 8.68 -23.54
N ASN A 162 9.41 9.21 -23.93
CA ASN A 162 9.03 9.41 -25.33
C ASN A 162 9.26 10.85 -25.84
N GLY A 163 9.89 11.72 -25.05
CA GLY A 163 10.19 13.11 -25.40
C GLY A 163 8.98 14.04 -25.51
N ILE A 164 7.76 13.55 -25.21
CA ILE A 164 6.55 14.39 -25.21
C ILE A 164 6.56 15.28 -23.97
N ASP A 165 6.23 16.56 -24.16
CA ASP A 165 5.95 17.47 -23.05
C ASP A 165 4.54 17.21 -22.49
N TYR A 166 4.43 16.53 -21.35
CA TYR A 166 3.14 16.22 -20.74
C TYR A 166 2.49 17.42 -20.04
N ARG A 167 3.23 18.50 -19.80
CA ARG A 167 2.73 19.73 -19.17
C ARG A 167 1.70 20.47 -20.04
N GLN A 168 1.55 20.07 -21.30
CA GLN A 168 0.50 20.55 -22.19
C GLN A 168 -0.89 19.95 -21.89
N PHE A 169 -0.95 18.88 -21.09
CA PHE A 169 -2.18 18.20 -20.70
C PHE A 169 -2.68 18.70 -19.34
N SER A 170 -3.96 18.48 -19.07
CA SER A 170 -4.56 18.85 -17.77
C SER A 170 -5.73 17.95 -17.44
N ILE A 171 -6.02 17.74 -16.14
CA ILE A 171 -7.19 16.98 -15.70
C ILE A 171 -8.49 17.54 -16.30
N ALA A 172 -8.65 18.87 -16.32
CA ALA A 172 -9.85 19.53 -16.82
C ALA A 172 -10.15 19.22 -18.31
N LYS A 173 -9.10 19.03 -19.13
CA LYS A 173 -9.22 18.80 -20.57
C LYS A 173 -9.11 17.32 -20.94
N ASP A 174 -8.23 16.60 -20.25
CA ASP A 174 -7.73 15.29 -20.67
C ASP A 174 -8.08 14.18 -19.66
N GLY A 175 -8.57 14.56 -18.47
CA GLY A 175 -9.05 13.67 -17.42
C GLY A 175 -7.98 13.16 -16.48
N VAL A 176 -8.43 12.42 -15.47
CA VAL A 176 -7.54 11.83 -14.46
C VAL A 176 -6.89 10.57 -15.02
N PRO A 177 -5.55 10.51 -15.11
CA PRO A 177 -4.85 9.30 -15.50
C PRO A 177 -4.91 8.23 -14.40
N LEU A 178 -4.94 6.96 -14.82
CA LEU A 178 -4.91 5.79 -13.94
C LEU A 178 -4.05 4.68 -14.59
N VAL A 179 -3.56 3.74 -13.80
CA VAL A 179 -2.95 2.47 -14.26
C VAL A 179 -3.15 1.40 -13.19
N PRO A 180 -3.85 0.30 -13.50
CA PRO A 180 -4.05 -0.77 -12.51
C PRO A 180 -2.78 -1.62 -12.33
N HIS A 181 -2.41 -1.86 -11.08
CA HIS A 181 -1.40 -2.83 -10.66
C HIS A 181 -2.08 -4.02 -9.96
N VAL A 182 -1.68 -5.26 -10.29
CA VAL A 182 -2.04 -6.45 -9.50
C VAL A 182 -0.89 -6.75 -8.55
N HIS A 183 -1.01 -6.21 -7.34
CA HIS A 183 -0.04 -6.34 -6.26
C HIS A 183 0.17 -7.78 -5.85
N GLY A 184 1.43 -8.19 -5.95
CA GLY A 184 1.91 -9.52 -5.62
C GLY A 184 1.84 -10.53 -6.78
N GLY A 185 1.38 -10.09 -7.95
CA GLY A 185 1.36 -10.93 -9.15
C GLY A 185 2.72 -10.97 -9.85
N LYS A 186 3.11 -12.16 -10.29
CA LYS A 186 4.23 -12.36 -11.25
C LYS A 186 3.81 -12.00 -12.68
N ASN A 187 3.52 -10.73 -12.91
CA ASN A 187 3.04 -10.24 -14.20
C ASN A 187 4.22 -9.95 -15.13
N ASP A 188 4.00 -10.03 -16.45
CA ASP A 188 4.95 -9.43 -17.39
C ASP A 188 4.95 -7.90 -17.21
N SER A 189 6.10 -7.26 -17.35
CA SER A 189 6.24 -5.80 -17.12
C SER A 189 5.23 -4.93 -17.88
N SER A 190 4.79 -5.35 -19.07
CA SER A 190 3.76 -4.66 -19.87
C SER A 190 2.37 -4.63 -19.23
N PHE A 191 2.11 -5.54 -18.28
CA PHE A 191 0.83 -5.75 -17.61
C PHE A 191 0.93 -5.58 -16.10
N ASP A 192 2.07 -5.07 -15.62
CA ASP A 192 2.35 -4.98 -14.20
C ASP A 192 1.79 -3.68 -13.59
N GLY A 193 1.50 -2.67 -14.41
CA GLY A 193 0.99 -1.39 -13.92
C GLY A 193 2.07 -0.42 -13.49
N ASN A 194 3.18 -0.37 -14.25
CA ASN A 194 4.23 0.61 -14.04
C ASN A 194 3.65 2.06 -14.09
N PRO A 195 4.06 2.96 -13.18
CA PRO A 195 3.51 4.32 -13.08
C PRO A 195 3.56 5.12 -14.38
N GLU A 196 4.55 4.91 -15.25
CA GLU A 196 4.71 5.61 -16.54
C GLU A 196 3.82 5.04 -17.66
N TYR A 197 2.98 4.03 -17.35
CA TYR A 197 2.09 3.35 -18.30
C TYR A 197 0.64 3.84 -18.12
N PHE A 198 0.46 4.97 -17.43
CA PHE A 198 -0.84 5.56 -17.17
C PHE A 198 -1.65 5.84 -18.43
N PHE A 199 -2.97 5.88 -18.29
CA PHE A 199 -3.87 6.31 -19.34
C PHE A 199 -5.06 7.08 -18.79
N SER A 200 -5.36 8.20 -19.43
CA SER A 200 -6.52 9.05 -19.09
C SER A 200 -7.81 8.46 -19.70
N PRO A 201 -9.00 9.03 -19.41
CA PRO A 201 -10.25 8.50 -19.91
C PRO A 201 -10.23 8.24 -21.42
N TYR A 202 -10.65 7.03 -21.81
CA TYR A 202 -10.62 6.55 -23.19
C TYR A 202 -9.25 6.57 -23.87
N ASN A 203 -8.16 6.45 -23.07
CA ASN A 203 -6.77 6.48 -23.54
C ASN A 203 -6.44 7.76 -24.33
N LYS A 204 -7.08 8.89 -24.00
CA LYS A 204 -6.88 10.16 -24.71
C LYS A 204 -5.44 10.66 -24.55
N VAL A 205 -4.87 10.50 -23.37
CA VAL A 205 -3.45 10.67 -23.08
C VAL A 205 -2.96 9.38 -22.46
N THR A 206 -1.82 8.89 -22.94
CA THR A 206 -1.14 7.71 -22.43
C THR A 206 0.26 8.10 -21.98
N GLY A 207 0.75 7.49 -20.90
CA GLY A 207 2.06 7.78 -20.33
C GLY A 207 3.22 7.40 -21.24
N PRO A 208 4.44 7.85 -20.91
CA PRO A 208 5.57 7.82 -21.82
C PRO A 208 6.01 6.42 -22.22
N ARG A 209 5.64 5.41 -21.44
CA ARG A 209 5.97 4.00 -21.68
C ARG A 209 4.74 3.11 -21.87
N TYR A 210 3.58 3.71 -22.13
CA TYR A 210 2.35 2.97 -22.35
C TYR A 210 2.47 1.98 -23.51
N ILE A 211 2.05 0.73 -23.26
CA ILE A 211 2.01 -0.34 -24.27
C ILE A 211 0.56 -0.67 -24.61
N THR A 212 -0.24 -1.00 -23.60
CA THR A 212 -1.63 -1.45 -23.73
C THR A 212 -2.35 -1.26 -22.41
N ASN A 213 -3.68 -1.28 -22.43
CA ASN A 213 -4.55 -1.41 -21.25
C ASN A 213 -5.30 -2.75 -21.24
N SER A 214 -4.94 -3.68 -22.14
CA SER A 214 -5.37 -5.07 -22.15
C SER A 214 -4.27 -5.94 -21.54
N TYR A 215 -4.47 -6.36 -20.30
CA TYR A 215 -3.47 -7.04 -19.48
C TYR A 215 -3.73 -8.54 -19.46
N GLU A 216 -2.67 -9.34 -19.54
CA GLU A 216 -2.74 -10.79 -19.44
C GLU A 216 -2.27 -11.24 -18.06
N TYR A 217 -3.11 -11.99 -17.34
CA TYR A 217 -2.80 -12.56 -16.03
C TYR A 217 -3.00 -14.07 -16.02
N GLY A 218 -1.97 -14.84 -15.68
CA GLY A 218 -2.02 -16.29 -15.80
C GLY A 218 -1.37 -16.83 -17.05
N GLY A 219 -1.55 -18.12 -17.27
CA GLY A 219 -0.84 -18.85 -18.32
C GLY A 219 0.01 -19.97 -17.77
N SER A 220 0.60 -20.76 -18.67
CA SER A 220 1.41 -21.93 -18.30
C SER A 220 2.75 -21.58 -17.67
N ASP A 221 3.22 -20.35 -17.84
CA ASP A 221 4.46 -19.79 -17.32
C ASP A 221 4.25 -18.92 -16.08
N TRP A 222 2.99 -18.72 -15.65
CA TRP A 222 2.62 -17.94 -14.46
C TRP A 222 2.92 -18.73 -13.19
N ASN A 223 4.22 -18.94 -12.93
CA ASN A 223 4.84 -19.73 -11.86
C ASN A 223 4.54 -19.18 -10.46
N GLU A 224 3.26 -19.17 -10.14
CA GLU A 224 2.63 -18.52 -9.01
C GLU A 224 1.96 -19.55 -8.09
N THR A 225 1.76 -19.18 -6.84
CA THR A 225 1.16 -20.02 -5.80
C THR A 225 -0.19 -19.46 -5.33
N ALA A 226 -1.03 -20.34 -4.76
CA ALA A 226 -2.25 -19.88 -4.11
C ALA A 226 -1.94 -18.85 -3.02
N GLY A 227 -2.72 -17.78 -2.97
CA GLY A 227 -2.39 -16.60 -2.17
C GLY A 227 -3.42 -15.49 -2.34
N MET A 228 -3.26 -14.41 -1.56
CA MET A 228 -4.11 -13.24 -1.64
C MET A 228 -3.34 -12.06 -2.21
N MET A 229 -3.56 -11.80 -3.49
CA MET A 229 -3.18 -10.57 -4.16
C MET A 229 -4.34 -9.57 -4.09
N TRP A 230 -4.08 -8.37 -4.58
CA TRP A 230 -5.06 -7.33 -4.72
C TRP A 230 -4.72 -6.46 -5.92
N TYR A 231 -5.69 -5.74 -6.44
CA TYR A 231 -5.48 -4.81 -7.54
C TYR A 231 -5.84 -3.40 -7.09
N HIS A 232 -5.05 -2.43 -7.48
CA HIS A 232 -5.26 -1.02 -7.17
C HIS A 232 -4.67 -0.13 -8.25
N ASP A 233 -5.00 1.16 -8.22
CA ASP A 233 -4.34 2.14 -9.09
C ASP A 233 -2.88 2.39 -8.67
N HIS A 234 -2.03 2.74 -9.63
CA HIS A 234 -0.58 2.96 -9.46
C HIS A 234 -0.09 4.14 -10.34
N ALA A 235 -0.94 5.13 -10.62
CA ALA A 235 -0.60 6.20 -11.55
C ALA A 235 0.38 7.21 -10.94
N LEU A 236 1.42 7.55 -11.70
CA LEU A 236 2.50 8.42 -11.26
C LEU A 236 2.02 9.71 -10.59
N GLY A 237 2.34 9.86 -9.29
CA GLY A 237 2.04 11.03 -8.46
C GLY A 237 0.58 11.16 -8.01
N LEU A 238 -0.25 10.15 -8.32
CA LEU A 238 -1.68 10.11 -8.02
C LEU A 238 -2.10 8.83 -7.26
N THR A 239 -1.20 7.88 -7.00
CA THR A 239 -1.54 6.59 -6.37
C THR A 239 -2.31 6.82 -5.08
N ARG A 240 -1.81 7.69 -4.19
CA ARG A 240 -2.46 7.97 -2.89
C ARG A 240 -3.89 8.45 -3.07
N LEU A 241 -4.15 9.28 -4.08
CA LEU A 241 -5.45 9.91 -4.30
C LEU A 241 -6.43 8.97 -5.02
N ASN A 242 -5.95 8.23 -6.02
CA ASN A 242 -6.75 7.29 -6.81
C ASN A 242 -7.17 6.07 -5.95
N VAL A 243 -6.26 5.53 -5.13
CA VAL A 243 -6.57 4.47 -4.17
C VAL A 243 -7.49 4.99 -3.07
N TYR A 244 -7.25 6.19 -2.55
CA TYR A 244 -8.12 6.81 -1.53
C TYR A 244 -9.56 7.03 -2.03
N ALA A 245 -9.70 7.41 -3.30
CA ALA A 245 -11.00 7.56 -3.96
C ALA A 245 -11.79 6.24 -4.08
N GLY A 246 -11.12 5.08 -4.02
CA GLY A 246 -11.75 3.76 -3.93
C GLY A 246 -11.29 2.74 -4.99
N LEU A 247 -10.29 3.05 -5.82
CA LEU A 247 -9.77 2.17 -6.87
C LEU A 247 -8.89 1.05 -6.29
N SER A 248 -9.53 0.07 -5.64
CA SER A 248 -8.88 -1.13 -5.09
C SER A 248 -9.84 -2.32 -5.00
N GLY A 249 -9.36 -3.55 -5.17
CA GLY A 249 -10.15 -4.78 -5.00
C GLY A 249 -9.27 -6.03 -4.84
N PHE A 250 -9.86 -7.17 -4.49
CA PHE A 250 -9.11 -8.40 -4.24
C PHE A 250 -8.80 -9.19 -5.52
N PHE A 251 -7.63 -9.82 -5.56
CA PHE A 251 -7.28 -10.83 -6.55
C PHE A 251 -6.82 -12.09 -5.81
N THR A 252 -7.63 -13.15 -5.76
CA THR A 252 -7.28 -14.38 -5.03
C THR A 252 -6.83 -15.48 -6.00
N LEU A 253 -5.69 -16.10 -5.70
CA LEU A 253 -5.27 -17.33 -6.36
C LEU A 253 -5.56 -18.56 -5.52
N ARG A 254 -6.07 -19.58 -6.19
CA ARG A 254 -6.37 -20.92 -5.67
C ARG A 254 -5.49 -21.94 -6.35
N ASP A 255 -5.29 -23.06 -5.67
CA ASP A 255 -4.69 -24.25 -6.26
C ASP A 255 -5.50 -25.50 -5.87
N ASP A 256 -5.00 -26.68 -6.25
CA ASP A 256 -5.67 -27.95 -5.95
C ASP A 256 -5.68 -28.27 -4.44
N TYR A 257 -4.88 -27.56 -3.64
CA TYR A 257 -4.74 -27.75 -2.20
C TYR A 257 -5.57 -26.75 -1.39
N ASP A 258 -5.38 -25.44 -1.61
CA ASP A 258 -6.21 -24.36 -1.09
C ASP A 258 -7.31 -23.98 -2.09
N THR A 259 -8.37 -24.78 -2.13
CA THR A 259 -9.41 -24.67 -3.15
C THR A 259 -10.43 -23.56 -2.87
N GLY A 260 -10.47 -23.05 -1.63
CA GLY A 260 -11.49 -22.11 -1.15
C GLY A 260 -12.91 -22.69 -1.09
N LYS A 261 -13.08 -24.00 -1.27
CA LYS A 261 -14.38 -24.70 -1.34
C LYS A 261 -14.54 -25.70 -0.18
N THR A 262 -15.72 -26.27 -0.02
CA THR A 262 -16.00 -27.25 1.05
C THR A 262 -15.11 -28.50 1.01
N ASN A 263 -14.46 -28.80 -0.12
CA ASN A 263 -13.46 -29.86 -0.26
C ASN A 263 -12.01 -29.37 -0.07
N ASN A 264 -11.79 -28.28 0.66
CA ASN A 264 -10.49 -27.66 0.85
C ASN A 264 -9.48 -28.64 1.48
N LEU A 265 -8.47 -29.06 0.72
CA LEU A 265 -7.47 -30.02 1.20
C LEU A 265 -6.47 -29.39 2.18
N ALA A 266 -6.39 -28.06 2.20
CA ALA A 266 -5.65 -27.31 3.21
C ALA A 266 -6.19 -27.49 4.64
N GLY A 267 -7.41 -27.99 4.79
CA GLY A 267 -8.06 -28.13 6.11
C GLY A 267 -8.43 -26.79 6.74
N LEU A 268 -8.27 -25.69 6.00
CA LEU A 268 -8.65 -24.33 6.42
C LEU A 268 -10.16 -24.11 6.20
N PRO A 269 -10.83 -23.31 7.05
CA PRO A 269 -12.18 -22.83 6.77
C PRO A 269 -12.24 -22.24 5.36
N ALA A 270 -13.28 -22.63 4.63
CA ALA A 270 -13.56 -22.28 3.25
C ALA A 270 -15.00 -21.79 3.13
N ASP A 271 -15.48 -21.48 1.92
CA ASP A 271 -16.86 -21.02 1.69
C ASP A 271 -17.90 -21.85 2.48
N PRO A 272 -18.79 -21.22 3.29
CA PRO A 272 -19.01 -19.79 3.46
C PRO A 272 -18.22 -19.10 4.60
N TYR A 273 -17.27 -19.80 5.22
CA TYR A 273 -16.52 -19.36 6.42
C TYR A 273 -15.13 -18.78 6.10
N GLU A 274 -14.87 -18.48 4.82
CA GLU A 274 -13.74 -17.65 4.38
C GLU A 274 -14.23 -16.24 4.07
N LEU A 275 -13.72 -15.26 4.81
CA LEU A 275 -14.14 -13.86 4.74
C LEU A 275 -12.96 -12.99 4.30
N GLY A 276 -13.17 -12.03 3.40
CA GLY A 276 -12.13 -11.08 2.99
C GLY A 276 -12.51 -9.63 3.26
N TYR A 277 -11.60 -8.91 3.90
CA TYR A 277 -11.80 -7.57 4.44
C TYR A 277 -10.62 -6.66 4.10
N LEU A 278 -10.85 -5.71 3.20
CA LEU A 278 -9.94 -4.59 2.90
C LEU A 278 -10.17 -3.53 3.98
N VAL A 279 -9.13 -3.26 4.77
CA VAL A 279 -9.11 -2.27 5.84
C VAL A 279 -8.40 -1.02 5.32
N GLN A 280 -9.03 0.13 5.48
CA GLN A 280 -8.47 1.42 5.11
C GLN A 280 -8.91 2.47 6.13
N ASP A 281 -8.19 3.58 6.21
CA ASP A 281 -8.62 4.76 6.95
C ASP A 281 -9.01 5.90 6.00
N ARG A 282 -10.01 6.70 6.41
CA ARG A 282 -10.54 7.83 5.66
C ARG A 282 -10.89 8.99 6.60
N MET A 283 -11.02 10.16 6.04
CA MET A 283 -11.71 11.31 6.62
C MET A 283 -12.89 11.67 5.72
N PHE A 284 -13.96 12.17 6.32
CA PHE A 284 -15.17 12.57 5.62
C PHE A 284 -15.59 13.98 6.01
N ARG A 285 -16.24 14.69 5.09
CA ARG A 285 -17.08 15.85 5.44
C ARG A 285 -18.35 15.37 6.12
N ASN A 286 -18.96 16.21 6.95
CA ASN A 286 -20.24 15.90 7.60
C ASN A 286 -21.43 15.80 6.62
N THR A 287 -21.19 16.14 5.35
CA THR A 287 -22.10 16.01 4.20
C THR A 287 -21.90 14.71 3.41
N GLY A 288 -20.89 13.91 3.73
CA GLY A 288 -20.68 12.58 3.17
C GLY A 288 -19.52 12.45 2.18
N GLU A 289 -18.98 13.56 1.68
CA GLU A 289 -17.85 13.54 0.74
C GLU A 289 -16.55 13.08 1.42
N LEU A 290 -15.71 12.38 0.66
CA LEU A 290 -14.33 12.10 1.07
C LEU A 290 -13.57 13.41 1.29
N PHE A 291 -12.75 13.45 2.33
CA PHE A 291 -11.85 14.55 2.63
C PHE A 291 -10.41 14.05 2.65
N TYR A 292 -9.49 14.82 2.08
CA TYR A 292 -8.06 14.57 2.13
C TYR A 292 -7.35 15.92 2.35
N PRO A 293 -6.50 16.05 3.38
CA PRO A 293 -5.90 17.33 3.76
C PRO A 293 -4.86 17.79 2.73
N ALA A 294 -4.88 19.08 2.39
CA ALA A 294 -3.92 19.67 1.45
C ALA A 294 -3.75 21.20 1.58
N PHE A 295 -4.51 21.86 2.46
CA PHE A 295 -4.55 23.31 2.61
C PHE A 295 -4.31 23.77 4.05
N PRO A 296 -3.89 25.02 4.28
CA PRO A 296 -3.78 25.58 5.62
C PRO A 296 -5.06 25.41 6.44
N ASN A 297 -4.89 25.05 7.72
CA ASN A 297 -5.94 24.69 8.69
C ASN A 297 -6.62 23.34 8.47
N ASP A 298 -6.24 22.58 7.43
CA ASP A 298 -6.60 21.16 7.37
C ASP A 298 -5.87 20.38 8.48
N PRO A 299 -6.46 19.27 8.96
CA PRO A 299 -5.79 18.33 9.85
C PRO A 299 -4.37 17.95 9.37
N ALA A 300 -3.41 17.92 10.29
CA ALA A 300 -2.00 17.60 10.05
C ALA A 300 -1.23 18.52 9.09
N TYR A 301 -1.86 19.51 8.45
CA TYR A 301 -1.15 20.43 7.54
C TYR A 301 -0.03 21.19 8.26
N SER A 302 -0.28 21.68 9.48
CA SER A 302 0.74 22.42 10.23
C SER A 302 1.97 21.56 10.49
N ASP A 303 1.74 20.30 10.86
CA ASP A 303 2.76 19.37 11.32
C ASP A 303 3.75 19.03 10.19
N PHE A 304 3.28 18.99 8.93
CA PHE A 304 4.11 18.66 7.77
C PHE A 304 4.58 19.87 6.96
N ILE A 305 3.92 21.03 7.09
CA ILE A 305 4.21 22.21 6.27
C ILE A 305 4.71 23.37 7.13
N THR A 306 3.86 23.95 7.98
CA THR A 306 4.23 25.20 8.67
C THR A 306 5.28 25.00 9.75
N ASP A 307 5.16 23.93 10.52
CA ASP A 307 6.02 23.65 11.67
C ASP A 307 7.40 23.14 11.23
N GLU A 308 7.46 22.57 10.02
CA GLU A 308 8.70 22.22 9.31
C GLU A 308 9.38 23.43 8.65
N GLY A 309 8.75 24.62 8.68
CA GLY A 309 9.29 25.84 8.09
C GLY A 309 9.26 25.86 6.56
N VAL A 310 8.39 25.04 5.95
CA VAL A 310 8.15 25.03 4.50
C VAL A 310 7.55 26.37 4.07
N VAL A 311 8.06 26.94 2.98
CA VAL A 311 7.53 28.18 2.40
C VAL A 311 7.05 27.90 0.99
N LEU A 312 5.73 27.77 0.84
CA LEU A 312 5.10 27.52 -0.45
C LEU A 312 4.87 28.84 -1.22
N PRO A 313 5.43 29.00 -2.44
CA PRO A 313 5.21 30.19 -3.25
C PRO A 313 3.74 30.37 -3.65
N SER A 314 3.18 31.57 -3.47
CA SER A 314 1.74 31.81 -3.67
C SER A 314 1.27 31.70 -5.13
N ASP A 315 2.18 31.81 -6.08
CA ASP A 315 1.94 31.64 -7.52
C ASP A 315 1.78 30.16 -7.91
N LEU A 316 2.46 29.26 -7.20
CA LEU A 316 2.37 27.80 -7.40
C LEU A 316 1.35 27.14 -6.46
N PHE A 317 1.18 27.70 -5.26
CA PHE A 317 0.29 27.22 -4.20
C PHE A 317 -0.66 28.35 -3.75
N PRO A 318 -1.62 28.75 -4.59
CA PRO A 318 -2.55 29.83 -4.27
C PRO A 318 -3.34 29.49 -3.00
N GLY A 319 -3.25 30.36 -1.99
CA GLY A 319 -3.88 30.12 -0.69
C GLY A 319 -3.17 29.06 0.17
N GLY A 320 -1.95 28.67 -0.18
CA GLY A 320 -1.12 27.70 0.54
C GLY A 320 -1.32 26.24 0.12
N GLY A 321 -2.03 25.96 -0.98
CA GLY A 321 -2.20 24.60 -1.48
C GLY A 321 -2.87 24.53 -2.86
N PRO A 322 -3.28 23.33 -3.30
CA PRO A 322 -3.08 22.05 -2.61
C PRO A 322 -1.61 21.64 -2.58
N THR A 323 -1.15 21.02 -1.49
CA THR A 323 0.16 20.36 -1.39
C THR A 323 -0.01 18.95 -0.85
N ALA A 324 0.80 18.00 -1.30
CA ALA A 324 0.92 16.71 -0.65
C ALA A 324 1.51 16.88 0.77
N LEU A 325 1.02 16.05 1.69
CA LEU A 325 1.62 15.84 3.00
C LEU A 325 2.46 14.56 2.93
N ALA A 326 3.49 14.45 3.77
CA ALA A 326 4.35 13.27 3.75
C ALA A 326 3.58 12.00 4.16
N GLU A 327 2.60 12.11 5.06
CA GLU A 327 1.74 11.00 5.46
C GLU A 327 0.30 11.44 5.70
N PHE A 328 -0.60 10.46 5.69
CA PHE A 328 -2.01 10.62 5.99
C PHE A 328 -2.48 9.61 7.04
N PHE A 329 -3.17 10.13 8.06
CA PHE A 329 -3.83 9.34 9.10
C PHE A 329 -5.30 9.74 9.19
N GLY A 330 -6.17 8.93 8.60
CA GLY A 330 -7.62 9.11 8.62
C GLY A 330 -8.22 8.82 10.00
N ASP A 331 -9.32 9.50 10.35
CA ASP A 331 -10.01 9.35 11.63
C ASP A 331 -11.21 8.38 11.60
N HIS A 332 -11.54 7.81 10.43
CA HIS A 332 -12.57 6.78 10.29
C HIS A 332 -11.94 5.51 9.73
N ILE A 333 -12.03 4.40 10.46
CA ILE A 333 -11.68 3.09 9.91
C ILE A 333 -12.84 2.57 9.05
N VAL A 334 -12.49 2.17 7.84
CA VAL A 334 -13.40 1.65 6.82
C VAL A 334 -12.99 0.23 6.48
N VAL A 335 -13.94 -0.71 6.50
CA VAL A 335 -13.73 -2.08 6.06
C VAL A 335 -14.69 -2.40 4.93
N ASN A 336 -14.14 -2.76 3.77
CA ASN A 336 -14.89 -2.97 2.52
C ASN A 336 -15.89 -1.83 2.22
N GLY A 337 -15.44 -0.59 2.40
CA GLY A 337 -16.21 0.62 2.09
C GLY A 337 -17.33 0.94 3.09
N VAL A 338 -17.32 0.36 4.30
CA VAL A 338 -18.26 0.66 5.41
C VAL A 338 -17.47 1.04 6.66
N ILE A 339 -17.88 2.11 7.36
CA ILE A 339 -17.24 2.54 8.62
C ILE A 339 -17.54 1.56 9.76
N TRP A 340 -16.50 1.21 10.54
CA TRP A 340 -16.54 0.31 11.70
C TRP A 340 -17.62 -0.78 11.65
N PRO A 341 -17.62 -1.68 10.64
CA PRO A 341 -18.69 -2.62 10.45
C PRO A 341 -18.54 -3.84 11.37
N LYS A 342 -19.54 -4.72 11.34
CA LYS A 342 -19.50 -6.02 12.01
C LYS A 342 -19.74 -7.19 11.05
N ALA A 343 -19.36 -8.38 11.45
CA ALA A 343 -19.78 -9.62 10.81
C ALA A 343 -20.42 -10.54 11.86
N ASN A 344 -21.55 -11.16 11.50
CA ASN A 344 -22.19 -12.14 12.37
C ASN A 344 -21.56 -13.51 12.12
N VAL A 345 -21.17 -14.20 13.19
CA VAL A 345 -20.44 -15.48 13.11
C VAL A 345 -21.12 -16.55 13.94
N GLU A 346 -20.92 -17.80 13.52
CA GLU A 346 -21.23 -18.99 14.30
C GLU A 346 -20.15 -19.27 15.34
N LYS A 347 -20.46 -20.11 16.34
CA LYS A 347 -19.48 -20.66 17.28
C LYS A 347 -18.59 -21.73 16.62
N ARG A 348 -17.68 -21.32 15.73
CA ARG A 348 -16.76 -22.18 14.97
C ARG A 348 -15.49 -21.44 14.53
N GLN A 349 -14.62 -22.11 13.79
CA GLN A 349 -13.48 -21.46 13.13
C GLN A 349 -13.90 -20.77 11.82
N TYR A 350 -13.37 -19.56 11.61
CA TYR A 350 -13.44 -18.80 10.38
C TYR A 350 -12.04 -18.48 9.87
N ARG A 351 -11.88 -18.46 8.55
CA ARG A 351 -10.68 -17.95 7.87
C ARG A 351 -10.94 -16.51 7.48
N ILE A 352 -10.11 -15.60 7.96
CA ILE A 352 -10.25 -14.17 7.74
C ILE A 352 -9.03 -13.68 6.98
N ARG A 353 -9.25 -13.11 5.79
CA ARG A 353 -8.22 -12.49 5.00
C ARG A 353 -8.30 -10.98 5.11
N PHE A 354 -7.33 -10.38 5.78
CA PHE A 354 -7.22 -8.92 5.91
C PHE A 354 -6.22 -8.37 4.91
N LEU A 355 -6.54 -7.23 4.33
CA LEU A 355 -5.65 -6.44 3.45
C LEU A 355 -5.61 -5.01 4.00
N ASN A 356 -4.42 -4.48 4.27
CA ASN A 356 -4.27 -3.08 4.66
C ASN A 356 -4.09 -2.25 3.38
N GLY A 357 -5.14 -1.56 2.95
CA GLY A 357 -5.07 -0.62 1.83
C GLY A 357 -5.13 0.84 2.28
N SER A 358 -4.69 1.12 3.50
CA SER A 358 -4.52 2.49 4.00
C SER A 358 -3.40 3.21 3.26
N ASP A 359 -3.39 4.54 3.31
CA ASP A 359 -2.29 5.34 2.74
C ASP A 359 -1.00 5.11 3.54
N SER A 360 -0.97 5.53 4.81
CA SER A 360 0.24 5.53 5.63
C SER A 360 0.12 4.70 6.91
N ARG A 361 -1.09 4.30 7.28
CA ARG A 361 -1.38 3.76 8.61
C ARG A 361 -0.81 2.34 8.83
N PHE A 362 0.17 2.27 9.71
CA PHE A 362 0.58 1.04 10.37
C PHE A 362 -0.45 0.66 11.44
N MET A 363 -0.74 -0.64 11.54
CA MET A 363 -1.60 -1.19 12.58
C MET A 363 -0.92 -2.38 13.25
N ARG A 364 -1.32 -2.67 14.48
CA ARG A 364 -1.05 -3.95 15.14
C ARG A 364 -2.36 -4.50 15.67
N LEU A 365 -2.74 -5.66 15.14
CA LEU A 365 -4.04 -6.26 15.39
C LEU A 365 -4.03 -7.05 16.69
N LYS A 366 -5.04 -6.86 17.53
CA LYS A 366 -5.34 -7.69 18.70
C LYS A 366 -6.84 -7.99 18.74
N LEU A 367 -7.24 -9.13 19.29
CA LEU A 367 -8.66 -9.49 19.42
C LEU A 367 -9.11 -9.42 20.88
N ARG A 368 -10.18 -8.67 21.13
CA ARG A 368 -10.78 -8.50 22.47
C ARG A 368 -12.21 -9.02 22.50
N VAL A 369 -12.51 -9.91 23.44
CA VAL A 369 -13.90 -10.34 23.71
C VAL A 369 -14.60 -9.30 24.57
N ILE A 370 -15.81 -8.90 24.17
CA ILE A 370 -16.71 -8.01 24.90
C ILE A 370 -17.99 -8.77 25.25
N THR A 371 -18.22 -8.97 26.55
CA THR A 371 -19.38 -9.67 27.09
C THR A 371 -20.66 -8.87 26.86
N GLY A 372 -21.69 -9.51 26.32
CA GLY A 372 -22.99 -8.89 26.05
C GLY A 372 -22.99 -7.88 24.89
N GLY A 373 -21.91 -7.79 24.11
CA GLY A 373 -21.92 -7.11 22.81
C GLY A 373 -21.87 -5.57 22.84
N ALA A 374 -21.35 -4.97 23.92
CA ALA A 374 -21.19 -3.52 23.99
C ALA A 374 -20.34 -2.99 22.81
N SER A 375 -20.77 -1.89 22.19
CA SER A 375 -20.12 -1.35 20.98
C SER A 375 -18.98 -0.37 21.29
N ASN A 376 -19.04 0.30 22.44
CA ASN A 376 -18.00 1.24 22.86
C ASN A 376 -17.59 1.07 24.33
N PRO A 377 -17.10 -0.11 24.75
CA PRO A 377 -16.65 -0.29 26.13
C PRO A 377 -15.37 0.52 26.36
N THR A 378 -15.30 1.18 27.52
CA THR A 378 -14.05 1.76 28.04
C THR A 378 -13.13 0.63 28.53
N ALA A 379 -11.82 0.85 28.64
CA ALA A 379 -10.87 -0.18 29.10
C ALA A 379 -11.19 -0.77 30.49
N THR A 380 -11.93 -0.03 31.33
CA THR A 380 -12.37 -0.46 32.67
C THR A 380 -13.82 -0.95 32.70
N ASP A 381 -14.50 -1.02 31.55
CA ASP A 381 -15.88 -1.48 31.47
C ASP A 381 -15.96 -2.97 31.86
N PRO A 382 -16.86 -3.37 32.78
CA PRO A 382 -17.01 -4.77 33.20
C PRO A 382 -17.34 -5.74 32.05
N SER A 383 -17.82 -5.25 30.91
CA SER A 383 -18.02 -6.03 29.70
C SER A 383 -16.73 -6.37 28.97
N VAL A 384 -15.62 -5.67 29.23
CA VAL A 384 -14.32 -6.01 28.63
C VAL A 384 -13.85 -7.34 29.20
N GLY A 385 -13.90 -8.36 28.36
CA GLY A 385 -13.47 -9.71 28.67
C GLY A 385 -11.99 -9.92 28.38
N TYR A 386 -11.67 -11.12 27.90
CA TYR A 386 -10.31 -11.60 27.69
C TYR A 386 -9.80 -11.34 26.27
N GLU A 387 -8.48 -11.47 26.07
CA GLU A 387 -7.85 -11.48 24.74
C GLU A 387 -8.09 -12.82 24.07
N LEU A 388 -8.57 -12.81 22.83
CA LEU A 388 -8.80 -14.03 22.06
C LEU A 388 -7.55 -14.31 21.19
N PRO A 389 -6.75 -15.36 21.47
CA PRO A 389 -5.67 -15.74 20.57
C PRO A 389 -6.22 -16.22 19.23
N PHE A 390 -5.45 -16.02 18.18
CA PHE A 390 -5.79 -16.42 16.81
C PHE A 390 -4.57 -16.99 16.10
N TYR A 391 -4.77 -17.57 14.92
CA TYR A 391 -3.71 -18.22 14.16
C TYR A 391 -3.36 -17.42 12.91
N VAL A 392 -2.07 -17.21 12.65
CA VAL A 392 -1.56 -16.78 11.34
C VAL A 392 -1.26 -18.03 10.52
N VAL A 393 -1.98 -18.19 9.40
CA VAL A 393 -1.86 -19.36 8.50
C VAL A 393 -1.22 -19.00 7.16
N GLY A 394 -1.11 -17.72 6.82
CA GLY A 394 -0.49 -17.22 5.58
C GLY A 394 -0.34 -15.69 5.61
N SER A 395 0.24 -15.13 4.56
CA SER A 395 0.44 -13.68 4.39
C SER A 395 0.22 -13.24 2.94
N ASP A 396 0.88 -12.15 2.53
CA ASP A 396 1.07 -11.66 1.16
C ASP A 396 0.92 -12.75 0.09
N GLN A 397 1.76 -13.78 0.16
CA GLN A 397 1.84 -14.82 -0.86
C GLN A 397 1.91 -16.22 -0.23
N GLY A 398 0.72 -16.80 -0.10
CA GLY A 398 0.55 -18.19 0.26
C GLY A 398 0.60 -18.50 1.74
N LEU A 399 0.50 -19.79 2.02
CA LEU A 399 0.40 -20.32 3.36
C LEU A 399 1.79 -20.41 4.01
N ARG A 400 1.80 -20.31 5.34
CA ARG A 400 2.93 -20.71 6.18
C ARG A 400 3.11 -22.23 6.09
N ALA A 401 4.26 -22.75 6.54
CA ALA A 401 4.50 -24.20 6.61
C ALA A 401 3.72 -24.87 7.77
N THR A 402 3.45 -24.11 8.83
CA THR A 402 2.62 -24.50 9.97
C THR A 402 1.84 -23.27 10.42
N GLU A 403 0.69 -23.43 11.06
CA GLU A 403 0.05 -22.29 11.74
C GLU A 403 0.93 -21.72 12.87
N ALA A 404 0.67 -20.48 13.28
CA ALA A 404 1.28 -19.88 14.46
C ALA A 404 0.19 -19.19 15.25
N GLN A 405 -0.01 -19.62 16.49
CA GLN A 405 -0.90 -18.95 17.40
C GLN A 405 -0.21 -17.69 17.92
N VAL A 406 -0.91 -16.56 17.85
CA VAL A 406 -0.45 -15.25 18.31
C VAL A 406 -1.56 -14.54 19.08
N ASN A 407 -1.18 -13.55 19.88
CA ASN A 407 -2.12 -12.63 20.53
C ASN A 407 -2.21 -11.28 19.81
N GLU A 408 -1.18 -10.95 19.04
CA GLU A 408 -1.09 -9.75 18.22
C GLU A 408 -0.24 -9.99 16.97
N VAL A 409 -0.47 -9.19 15.93
CA VAL A 409 0.29 -9.26 14.67
C VAL A 409 0.38 -7.88 14.03
N ASP A 410 1.54 -7.52 13.49
CA ASP A 410 1.70 -6.31 12.69
C ASP A 410 0.87 -6.40 11.41
N PHE A 411 0.40 -5.23 10.96
CA PHE A 411 -0.44 -5.10 9.77
C PHE A 411 -0.13 -3.77 9.07
N ILE A 412 0.85 -3.83 8.17
CA ILE A 412 1.44 -2.65 7.52
C ILE A 412 0.75 -2.36 6.17
N PRO A 413 0.85 -1.14 5.61
CA PRO A 413 0.31 -0.84 4.28
C PRO A 413 0.71 -1.89 3.23
N ALA A 414 -0.26 -2.29 2.41
CA ALA A 414 -0.22 -3.37 1.41
C ALA A 414 0.03 -4.80 1.89
N GLU A 415 0.22 -5.04 3.18
CA GLU A 415 0.32 -6.38 3.73
C GLU A 415 -1.04 -7.09 3.68
N ARG A 416 -0.97 -8.40 3.42
CA ARG A 416 -2.12 -9.29 3.52
C ARG A 416 -1.89 -10.28 4.64
N LEU A 417 -2.87 -10.43 5.52
CA LEU A 417 -2.87 -11.40 6.60
C LEU A 417 -3.93 -12.47 6.34
N ASP A 418 -3.54 -13.74 6.43
CA ASP A 418 -4.46 -14.88 6.36
C ASP A 418 -4.54 -15.51 7.75
N LEU A 419 -5.68 -15.26 8.42
CA LEU A 419 -5.89 -15.59 9.82
C LEU A 419 -6.95 -16.67 9.98
N VAL A 420 -6.85 -17.45 11.05
CA VAL A 420 -7.95 -18.28 11.54
C VAL A 420 -8.32 -17.84 12.95
N ILE A 421 -9.60 -17.49 13.13
CA ILE A 421 -10.17 -17.08 14.42
C ILE A 421 -11.14 -18.17 14.87
N ASP A 422 -10.99 -18.66 16.10
CA ASP A 422 -11.82 -19.69 16.70
C ASP A 422 -12.84 -19.12 17.69
N PHE A 423 -14.11 -19.08 17.30
CA PHE A 423 -15.21 -18.56 18.12
C PHE A 423 -15.91 -19.64 18.98
N LYS A 424 -15.44 -20.91 18.97
CA LYS A 424 -16.14 -22.01 19.68
C LYS A 424 -16.31 -21.74 21.17
N ASN A 425 -15.30 -21.12 21.79
CA ASN A 425 -15.26 -20.84 23.21
C ASN A 425 -15.77 -19.44 23.58
N VAL A 426 -16.14 -18.61 22.59
CA VAL A 426 -16.80 -17.33 22.83
C VAL A 426 -18.28 -17.59 23.14
N GLN A 427 -18.86 -16.87 24.11
CA GLN A 427 -20.26 -17.07 24.46
C GLN A 427 -21.17 -16.53 23.35
N GLN A 428 -22.31 -17.19 23.14
CA GLN A 428 -23.27 -16.69 22.17
C GLN A 428 -23.87 -15.37 22.69
N GLY A 429 -23.90 -14.34 21.85
CA GLY A 429 -24.28 -12.98 22.22
C GLY A 429 -23.10 -12.09 22.62
N ASP A 430 -21.90 -12.65 22.81
CA ASP A 430 -20.69 -11.86 22.96
C ASP A 430 -20.16 -11.38 21.61
N ARG A 431 -19.33 -10.34 21.67
CA ARG A 431 -18.66 -9.73 20.51
C ARG A 431 -17.15 -9.91 20.62
N VAL A 432 -16.47 -10.03 19.49
CA VAL A 432 -15.01 -9.92 19.40
C VAL A 432 -14.66 -8.68 18.59
N ILE A 433 -13.97 -7.71 19.19
CA ILE A 433 -13.48 -6.51 18.49
C ILE A 433 -12.07 -6.79 17.97
N VAL A 434 -11.82 -6.43 16.71
CA VAL A 434 -10.48 -6.32 16.14
C VAL A 434 -9.94 -4.94 16.49
N GLU A 435 -8.99 -4.91 17.42
CA GLU A 435 -8.34 -3.70 17.92
C GLU A 435 -7.09 -3.39 17.10
N ASN A 436 -6.82 -2.10 16.90
CA ASN A 436 -5.50 -1.59 16.51
C ASN A 436 -4.83 -1.01 17.76
N ILE A 437 -3.66 -1.53 18.12
CA ILE A 437 -2.91 -1.07 19.30
C ILE A 437 -1.73 -0.13 18.97
N LEU A 438 -1.62 0.31 17.70
CA LEU A 438 -0.74 1.39 17.29
C LEU A 438 -1.48 2.74 17.26
N GLY A 439 -0.72 3.84 17.19
CA GLY A 439 -1.24 5.20 17.17
C GLY A 439 -1.58 5.71 15.76
N ASP A 440 -2.02 6.98 15.70
CA ASP A 440 -2.25 7.70 14.45
C ASP A 440 -1.05 8.58 14.11
N SER A 441 0.12 7.97 13.99
CA SER A 441 1.39 8.67 13.79
C SER A 441 2.33 7.85 12.90
N PRO A 442 3.36 8.48 12.33
CA PRO A 442 4.48 7.75 11.74
C PRO A 442 5.00 6.69 12.71
N PHE A 443 5.31 5.52 12.17
CA PHE A 443 5.66 4.36 12.98
C PHE A 443 7.17 4.20 13.11
N GLY A 444 7.73 4.53 14.27
CA GLY A 444 9.17 4.39 14.53
C GLY A 444 9.65 2.96 14.85
N GLY A 445 8.76 1.97 14.91
CA GLY A 445 9.10 0.57 15.23
C GLY A 445 8.72 0.09 16.63
N ASP A 446 8.45 1.02 17.55
CA ASP A 446 8.02 0.71 18.92
C ASP A 446 6.52 0.93 19.11
N LEU A 447 5.95 0.24 20.11
CA LEU A 447 4.56 0.51 20.52
C LEU A 447 4.43 1.97 21.00
N PRO A 448 3.33 2.65 20.65
CA PRO A 448 3.06 4.00 21.11
C PRO A 448 3.02 4.09 22.64
N GLY A 449 3.43 5.25 23.18
CA GLY A 449 3.13 5.58 24.57
C GLY A 449 1.62 5.84 24.75
N PRO A 450 1.09 5.84 25.99
CA PRO A 450 -0.33 6.11 26.24
C PRO A 450 -0.84 7.47 25.74
N ALA A 451 0.07 8.42 25.46
CA ALA A 451 -0.24 9.74 24.92
C ALA A 451 -0.41 9.76 23.39
N ASP A 452 0.06 8.72 22.69
CA ASP A 452 0.04 8.62 21.23
C ASP A 452 -1.16 7.78 20.72
N LEU A 453 -1.93 7.22 21.66
CA LEU A 453 -3.22 6.58 21.39
C LEU A 453 -4.30 7.67 21.44
N PHE A 454 -5.05 7.88 20.35
CA PHE A 454 -6.08 8.91 20.26
C PHE A 454 -7.46 8.35 20.63
N PRO A 455 -7.91 8.43 21.90
CA PRO A 455 -9.14 7.77 22.34
C PRO A 455 -10.41 8.29 21.62
N ASP A 456 -10.38 9.52 21.10
CA ASP A 456 -11.57 10.15 20.49
C ASP A 456 -11.71 9.84 18.98
N ARG A 457 -10.68 9.30 18.33
CA ARG A 457 -10.70 8.98 16.89
C ARG A 457 -11.24 7.59 16.59
N ARG A 458 -11.37 6.73 17.62
CA ARG A 458 -11.89 5.36 17.49
C ARG A 458 -11.14 4.50 16.47
N THR A 459 -9.92 4.90 16.12
CA THR A 459 -9.00 4.20 15.21
C THR A 459 -8.33 3.00 15.90
N ASP A 460 -8.53 2.86 17.22
CA ASP A 460 -8.25 1.68 18.02
C ASP A 460 -9.16 0.48 17.68
N ARG A 461 -10.21 0.70 16.88
CA ARG A 461 -11.19 -0.32 16.49
C ARG A 461 -11.30 -0.41 14.98
N ILE A 462 -11.22 -1.62 14.44
CA ILE A 462 -11.31 -1.85 13.00
C ILE A 462 -12.69 -2.38 12.61
N MET A 463 -13.09 -3.51 13.19
CA MET A 463 -14.39 -4.14 12.97
C MET A 463 -14.72 -5.07 14.14
N ALA A 464 -15.91 -5.64 14.13
CA ALA A 464 -16.34 -6.61 15.14
C ALA A 464 -16.89 -7.91 14.55
N PHE A 465 -16.81 -9.00 15.33
CA PHE A 465 -17.49 -10.26 15.07
C PHE A 465 -18.52 -10.53 16.16
N ASP A 466 -19.80 -10.59 15.80
CA ASP A 466 -20.89 -10.89 16.72
C ASP A 466 -21.17 -12.38 16.70
N VAL A 467 -20.94 -13.06 17.82
CA VAL A 467 -21.12 -14.51 17.94
C VAL A 467 -22.60 -14.81 18.17
N GLU A 468 -23.41 -14.65 17.13
CA GLU A 468 -24.89 -14.71 17.23
C GLU A 468 -25.55 -15.70 16.27
N LEU A 469 -24.85 -16.17 15.23
CA LEU A 469 -25.44 -17.09 14.26
C LEU A 469 -25.64 -18.50 14.86
N PRO A 470 -26.75 -19.17 14.53
CA PRO A 470 -26.95 -20.56 14.91
C PRO A 470 -25.92 -21.46 14.19
N PHE A 471 -25.31 -22.38 14.94
CA PHE A 471 -24.34 -23.33 14.38
C PHE A 471 -24.97 -24.19 13.27
N ASN A 472 -24.33 -24.27 12.11
CA ASN A 472 -24.76 -25.09 11.00
C ASN A 472 -24.01 -26.43 10.95
N PRO A 473 -24.64 -27.54 11.38
CA PRO A 473 -23.98 -28.84 11.46
C PRO A 473 -23.74 -29.50 10.09
N ASN A 474 -24.31 -28.96 9.00
CA ASN A 474 -24.18 -29.55 7.66
C ASN A 474 -22.86 -29.21 6.98
N ILE A 475 -22.08 -28.28 7.53
CA ILE A 475 -20.77 -27.90 7.00
C ILE A 475 -19.71 -28.24 8.04
N LEU A 476 -18.76 -29.08 7.64
CA LEU A 476 -17.68 -29.55 8.49
C LEU A 476 -17.03 -28.38 9.24
N ASP A 477 -16.99 -28.50 10.56
CA ASP A 477 -16.26 -27.58 11.44
C ASP A 477 -14.79 -28.00 11.48
N THR A 478 -13.98 -27.38 10.62
CA THR A 478 -12.54 -27.61 10.53
C THR A 478 -11.83 -27.16 11.80
N TYR A 479 -10.76 -27.85 12.18
CA TYR A 479 -9.94 -27.50 13.34
C TYR A 479 -8.46 -27.49 12.95
N ILE A 480 -7.86 -26.31 12.95
CA ILE A 480 -6.43 -26.11 12.66
C ILE A 480 -5.72 -25.86 13.99
N GLY A 481 -5.32 -26.93 14.67
CA GLY A 481 -4.71 -26.82 16.00
C GLY A 481 -3.38 -27.54 16.18
N SER A 482 -2.79 -28.11 15.11
CA SER A 482 -1.42 -28.67 15.11
C SER A 482 -0.96 -29.11 13.70
N GLY A 483 -1.31 -28.37 12.65
CA GLY A 483 -1.25 -28.84 11.27
C GLY A 483 0.05 -28.50 10.53
N VAL A 484 0.52 -29.41 9.67
CA VAL A 484 1.41 -29.02 8.58
C VAL A 484 0.53 -28.42 7.48
N LEU A 485 0.72 -27.13 7.23
CA LEU A 485 0.18 -26.48 6.04
C LEU A 485 1.16 -26.78 4.90
N LYS A 486 0.69 -27.16 3.70
CA LYS A 486 1.58 -27.34 2.53
C LYS A 486 2.04 -26.00 1.93
N GLY A 487 2.21 -24.99 2.77
CA GLY A 487 2.86 -23.72 2.45
C GLY A 487 4.34 -23.72 2.87
N GLY A 488 4.88 -22.52 3.04
CA GLY A 488 6.28 -22.28 3.42
C GLY A 488 7.11 -21.62 2.31
N GLY A 489 8.28 -21.12 2.70
CA GLY A 489 9.23 -20.49 1.77
C GLY A 489 9.73 -21.46 0.70
N ILE A 490 10.01 -20.95 -0.50
CA ILE A 490 10.78 -21.70 -1.50
C ILE A 490 12.23 -21.75 -1.00
N PRO A 491 12.91 -22.91 -1.07
CA PRO A 491 14.37 -22.91 -1.00
C PRO A 491 14.93 -22.03 -2.12
N PHE A 492 15.30 -20.79 -1.79
CA PHE A 492 15.96 -19.93 -2.76
C PHE A 492 17.31 -20.53 -3.13
N ALA A 493 17.67 -20.40 -4.41
CA ALA A 493 19.04 -20.68 -4.83
C ALA A 493 20.05 -19.82 -4.06
N LYS A 494 21.32 -20.19 -4.11
CA LYS A 494 22.39 -19.37 -3.53
C LYS A 494 22.36 -18.00 -4.22
N ALA A 495 22.38 -16.93 -3.41
CA ALA A 495 22.40 -15.57 -3.94
C ALA A 495 23.66 -15.34 -4.79
N SER A 496 23.48 -14.81 -6.00
CA SER A 496 24.55 -14.43 -6.91
C SER A 496 25.10 -13.03 -6.59
N LYS A 497 24.28 -12.16 -5.98
CA LYS A 497 24.66 -10.79 -5.61
C LYS A 497 24.02 -10.35 -4.28
N VAL A 498 24.72 -9.49 -3.55
CA VAL A 498 24.17 -8.68 -2.47
C VAL A 498 24.10 -7.24 -2.96
N ARG A 499 22.90 -6.66 -2.93
CA ARG A 499 22.64 -5.28 -3.36
C ARG A 499 22.34 -4.42 -2.16
N LYS A 500 22.97 -3.26 -2.05
CA LYS A 500 22.82 -2.36 -0.91
C LYS A 500 22.06 -1.10 -1.31
N LEU A 501 20.88 -0.94 -0.72
CA LEU A 501 19.91 0.11 -1.03
C LEU A 501 19.68 0.98 0.20
N GLY A 502 19.32 2.23 0.00
CA GLY A 502 19.09 3.20 1.07
C GLY A 502 17.69 3.79 1.04
N LEU A 503 17.13 4.00 2.23
CA LEU A 503 15.92 4.80 2.45
C LEU A 503 16.35 6.12 3.10
N PHE A 504 15.93 7.25 2.53
CA PHE A 504 16.33 8.58 2.92
C PHE A 504 15.13 9.51 3.07
N GLU A 505 15.29 10.53 3.90
CA GLU A 505 14.34 11.63 4.05
C GLU A 505 15.08 12.94 3.75
N GLY A 506 14.80 13.49 2.57
CA GLY A 506 15.34 14.74 2.09
C GLY A 506 14.34 15.89 2.21
N SER A 507 14.58 16.95 1.44
CA SER A 507 13.56 17.95 1.17
C SER A 507 13.54 18.32 -0.30
N ASP A 508 12.37 18.66 -0.81
CA ASP A 508 12.24 19.17 -2.16
C ASP A 508 12.71 20.64 -2.27
N GLU A 509 12.52 21.26 -3.43
CA GLU A 509 12.89 22.65 -3.67
C GLU A 509 12.07 23.68 -2.87
N PHE A 510 10.92 23.28 -2.35
CA PHE A 510 10.06 24.11 -1.49
C PHE A 510 10.37 23.89 0.00
N GLY A 511 11.23 22.92 0.31
CA GLY A 511 11.58 22.52 1.67
C GLY A 511 10.62 21.49 2.27
N ARG A 512 9.67 20.95 1.49
CA ARG A 512 8.77 19.88 1.95
C ARG A 512 9.57 18.61 2.20
N LEU A 513 9.22 17.83 3.22
CA LEU A 513 9.79 16.51 3.46
C LEU A 513 9.63 15.65 2.20
N GLN A 514 10.72 15.09 1.71
CA GLN A 514 10.76 14.26 0.50
C GLN A 514 11.41 12.90 0.81
N PRO A 515 10.60 11.87 1.13
CA PRO A 515 11.07 10.51 1.25
C PRO A 515 11.57 9.98 -0.09
N LEU A 516 12.76 9.38 -0.09
CA LEU A 516 13.47 9.01 -1.31
C LEU A 516 14.17 7.66 -1.14
N LEU A 517 14.22 6.91 -2.24
CA LEU A 517 15.05 5.72 -2.35
C LEU A 517 16.42 6.07 -2.92
N GLY A 518 17.35 5.13 -2.84
CA GLY A 518 18.68 5.29 -3.40
C GLY A 518 19.58 4.10 -3.13
N VAL A 519 20.87 4.33 -3.25
CA VAL A 519 21.91 3.33 -3.02
C VAL A 519 22.65 3.62 -1.72
N ALA A 520 22.95 2.58 -0.95
CA ALA A 520 23.65 2.75 0.34
C ALA A 520 25.17 2.83 0.19
N GLU A 521 25.70 2.44 -0.97
CA GLU A 521 27.12 2.57 -1.33
C GLU A 521 27.24 2.98 -2.82
N PRO A 522 28.36 3.63 -3.23
CA PRO A 522 28.56 4.01 -4.61
C PRO A 522 28.40 2.84 -5.59
N THR A 523 27.62 3.05 -6.65
CA THR A 523 27.40 2.07 -7.71
C THR A 523 27.29 2.72 -9.08
N LEU A 524 27.20 1.91 -10.14
CA LEU A 524 26.96 2.41 -11.49
C LEU A 524 25.47 2.31 -11.82
N ASP A 525 24.92 3.35 -12.43
CA ASP A 525 23.64 3.27 -13.11
C ASP A 525 23.76 2.56 -14.47
N VAL A 526 22.64 2.37 -15.17
CA VAL A 526 22.58 1.74 -16.50
C VAL A 526 23.32 2.53 -17.59
N GLU A 527 23.56 3.83 -17.39
CA GLU A 527 24.34 4.67 -18.30
C GLU A 527 25.85 4.58 -18.02
N GLY A 528 26.24 3.93 -16.92
CA GLY A 528 27.62 3.80 -16.48
C GLY A 528 28.14 4.98 -15.65
N ASN A 529 27.26 5.87 -15.20
CA ASN A 529 27.64 6.95 -14.29
C ASN A 529 27.77 6.42 -12.87
N LEU A 530 28.75 6.94 -12.12
CA LEU A 530 28.87 6.67 -10.70
C LEU A 530 27.83 7.48 -9.92
N VAL A 531 26.98 6.79 -9.17
CA VAL A 531 25.93 7.37 -8.31
C VAL A 531 26.08 6.89 -6.87
N ASP A 532 25.69 7.73 -5.91
CA ASP A 532 25.79 7.47 -4.47
C ASP A 532 24.65 8.18 -3.72
N GLY A 533 24.00 7.49 -2.77
CA GLY A 533 22.91 8.02 -1.97
C GLY A 533 21.57 8.11 -2.70
N THR A 534 20.80 9.15 -2.33
CA THR A 534 19.45 9.45 -2.79
C THR A 534 19.32 9.60 -4.31
N LEU A 535 18.25 9.04 -4.89
CA LEU A 535 17.91 9.09 -6.31
C LEU A 535 16.41 9.38 -6.49
N ALA A 536 16.07 10.40 -7.28
CA ALA A 536 14.70 10.66 -7.71
C ALA A 536 14.22 9.64 -8.75
N TRP A 537 12.89 9.52 -8.96
CA TRP A 537 12.30 8.54 -9.89
C TRP A 537 12.94 8.60 -11.29
N PHE A 538 13.05 9.81 -11.86
CA PHE A 538 13.46 10.03 -13.25
C PHE A 538 14.98 9.86 -13.48
N LYS A 539 15.75 9.50 -12.45
CA LYS A 539 17.18 9.18 -12.62
C LYS A 539 17.38 7.83 -13.31
N PRO A 540 18.49 7.62 -14.04
CA PRO A 540 18.78 6.32 -14.66
C PRO A 540 18.75 5.17 -13.66
N VAL A 541 18.33 3.98 -14.11
CA VAL A 541 18.15 2.80 -13.23
C VAL A 541 19.48 2.31 -12.64
N THR A 542 19.47 1.87 -11.38
CA THR A 542 20.63 1.24 -10.70
C THR A 542 20.41 -0.25 -10.40
N GLU A 543 19.15 -0.65 -10.20
CA GLU A 543 18.76 -2.02 -9.89
C GLU A 543 18.62 -2.85 -11.18
N THR A 544 19.68 -3.59 -11.54
CA THR A 544 19.75 -4.42 -12.76
C THR A 544 20.03 -5.90 -12.49
N PRO A 545 19.15 -6.63 -11.75
CA PRO A 545 19.29 -8.09 -11.63
C PRO A 545 19.23 -8.76 -13.01
N ALA A 546 19.96 -9.87 -13.22
CA ALA A 546 19.78 -10.63 -14.46
C ALA A 546 18.61 -11.62 -14.35
N LEU A 547 18.02 -11.98 -15.48
CA LEU A 547 17.00 -13.02 -15.53
C LEU A 547 17.53 -14.34 -14.93
N GLY A 548 16.80 -14.86 -13.95
CA GLY A 548 17.13 -16.06 -13.18
C GLY A 548 18.08 -15.84 -12.00
N ASP A 549 18.61 -14.62 -11.80
CA ASP A 549 19.45 -14.33 -10.62
C ASP A 549 18.62 -14.39 -9.34
N THR A 550 19.24 -14.93 -8.30
CA THR A 550 18.79 -14.74 -6.91
C THR A 550 19.67 -13.69 -6.26
N GLU A 551 19.09 -12.61 -5.76
CA GLU A 551 19.83 -11.58 -5.03
C GLU A 551 19.39 -11.52 -3.56
N ILE A 552 20.30 -11.04 -2.71
CA ILE A 552 19.93 -10.49 -1.39
C ILE A 552 19.92 -8.98 -1.53
N TRP A 553 18.82 -8.34 -1.16
CA TRP A 553 18.77 -6.89 -1.01
C TRP A 553 18.93 -6.53 0.46
N GLU A 554 19.92 -5.70 0.76
CA GLU A 554 20.13 -5.04 2.04
C GLU A 554 19.55 -3.64 1.97
N ILE A 555 18.45 -3.40 2.66
CA ILE A 555 17.74 -2.13 2.68
C ILE A 555 18.11 -1.41 3.99
N TYR A 556 18.94 -0.37 3.88
CA TYR A 556 19.39 0.44 5.00
C TYR A 556 18.40 1.58 5.21
N ASN A 557 17.66 1.54 6.33
CA ASN A 557 16.76 2.63 6.66
C ASN A 557 17.50 3.72 7.44
N ALA A 558 17.72 4.87 6.81
CA ALA A 558 18.39 6.03 7.42
C ALA A 558 17.41 7.10 7.94
N THR A 559 16.12 6.81 7.87
CA THR A 559 15.01 7.72 8.22
C THR A 559 14.57 7.56 9.67
N GLY A 560 13.66 8.44 10.12
CA GLY A 560 13.01 8.33 11.44
C GLY A 560 11.91 7.27 11.51
N ASP A 561 11.38 6.86 10.36
CA ASP A 561 10.13 6.09 10.26
C ASP A 561 10.32 4.71 9.64
N ALA A 562 9.43 3.78 9.97
CA ALA A 562 9.38 2.48 9.33
C ALA A 562 8.70 2.59 7.96
N HIS A 563 9.24 1.89 6.97
CA HIS A 563 8.70 1.92 5.60
C HIS A 563 8.26 0.51 5.18
N PRO A 564 7.02 0.31 4.70
CA PRO A 564 6.60 -0.96 4.11
C PRO A 564 7.15 -1.02 2.68
N ILE A 565 8.28 -1.69 2.47
CA ILE A 565 8.93 -1.77 1.15
C ILE A 565 8.31 -2.90 0.34
N HIS A 566 7.76 -2.54 -0.81
CA HIS A 566 7.24 -3.46 -1.83
C HIS A 566 8.24 -3.60 -2.99
N VAL A 567 8.39 -4.82 -3.51
CA VAL A 567 9.14 -5.11 -4.73
C VAL A 567 8.20 -5.82 -5.70
N HIS A 568 7.94 -5.22 -6.86
CA HIS A 568 7.11 -5.83 -7.91
C HIS A 568 7.77 -7.10 -8.48
N LEU A 569 7.00 -7.88 -9.26
CA LEU A 569 7.35 -9.17 -9.87
C LEU A 569 7.64 -10.30 -8.87
N VAL A 570 8.45 -10.04 -7.85
CA VAL A 570 9.09 -11.10 -7.07
C VAL A 570 8.34 -11.40 -5.78
N HIS A 571 8.56 -12.60 -5.29
CA HIS A 571 8.33 -12.92 -3.89
C HIS A 571 9.69 -13.12 -3.21
N PHE A 572 9.78 -12.71 -1.95
CA PHE A 572 10.98 -12.85 -1.14
C PHE A 572 10.71 -13.57 0.18
N GLU A 573 11.77 -14.11 0.77
CA GLU A 573 11.82 -14.34 2.21
C GLU A 573 12.51 -13.16 2.91
N ILE A 574 12.01 -12.82 4.09
CA ILE A 574 12.68 -11.92 5.02
C ILE A 574 13.73 -12.75 5.76
N MET A 575 15.01 -12.40 5.63
CA MET A 575 16.10 -13.16 6.24
C MET A 575 16.37 -12.73 7.68
N ASN A 576 16.49 -11.42 7.91
CA ASN A 576 16.72 -10.82 9.21
C ASN A 576 16.65 -9.30 9.11
N ARG A 577 16.62 -8.66 10.29
CA ARG A 577 16.93 -7.25 10.48
C ARG A 577 18.08 -7.10 11.45
N GLN A 578 18.92 -6.09 11.27
CA GLN A 578 20.06 -5.85 12.14
C GLN A 578 20.34 -4.36 12.26
N SER A 579 20.58 -3.87 13.48
CA SER A 579 20.98 -2.47 13.69
C SER A 579 22.27 -2.14 12.94
N TYR A 580 22.44 -0.88 12.54
CA TYR A 580 23.69 -0.39 11.97
C TYR A 580 24.00 1.03 12.44
N THR A 581 25.25 1.44 12.28
CA THR A 581 25.68 2.84 12.40
C THR A 581 26.23 3.31 11.06
N SER A 582 26.13 4.61 10.81
CA SER A 582 26.66 5.24 9.60
C SER A 582 26.92 6.73 9.84
N THR A 583 27.56 7.38 8.89
CA THR A 583 27.61 8.83 8.75
C THR A 583 26.65 9.23 7.63
N LEU A 584 25.67 10.07 7.95
CA LEU A 584 24.76 10.65 6.96
C LEU A 584 25.35 11.94 6.41
N ILE A 585 25.54 12.03 5.10
CA ILE A 585 26.16 13.17 4.41
C ILE A 585 25.14 13.80 3.49
N GLU A 586 24.85 15.08 3.69
CA GLU A 586 23.95 15.87 2.84
C GLU A 586 24.52 16.02 1.42
N GLN A 587 23.63 15.94 0.41
CA GLN A 587 23.95 16.15 -1.00
C GLN A 587 22.78 16.81 -1.73
N PRO A 588 23.00 17.49 -2.87
CA PRO A 588 21.90 18.00 -3.68
C PRO A 588 21.12 16.85 -4.34
N THR A 589 19.79 16.96 -4.36
CA THR A 589 18.89 16.10 -5.15
C THR A 589 18.25 16.93 -6.25
N GLN A 590 18.27 16.45 -7.49
CA GLN A 590 17.59 17.13 -8.60
C GLN A 590 16.09 16.88 -8.53
N GLN A 591 15.32 17.92 -8.78
CA GLN A 591 13.86 17.88 -8.84
C GLN A 591 13.36 17.84 -10.30
N PRO A 592 12.10 17.39 -10.56
CA PRO A 592 11.58 17.21 -11.91
C PRO A 592 11.61 18.46 -12.80
N ASN A 593 11.48 19.64 -12.19
CA ASN A 593 11.53 20.93 -12.88
C ASN A 593 12.96 21.47 -13.10
N GLY A 594 13.98 20.67 -12.75
CA GLY A 594 15.39 21.03 -12.85
C GLY A 594 15.95 21.84 -11.68
N SER A 595 15.13 22.19 -10.69
CA SER A 595 15.59 22.77 -9.42
C SER A 595 16.28 21.72 -8.54
N VAL A 596 16.73 22.14 -7.36
CA VAL A 596 17.52 21.31 -6.45
C VAL A 596 16.91 21.34 -5.06
N GLY A 597 16.60 20.15 -4.55
CA GLY A 597 16.31 19.90 -3.15
C GLY A 597 17.53 19.33 -2.42
N VAL A 598 17.28 18.77 -1.24
CA VAL A 598 18.27 18.16 -0.36
C VAL A 598 18.04 16.65 -0.32
N GLY A 599 19.09 15.88 -0.52
CA GLY A 599 19.14 14.45 -0.31
C GLY A 599 20.34 14.07 0.55
N PHE A 600 20.58 12.76 0.69
CA PHE A 600 21.64 12.25 1.55
C PHE A 600 22.33 11.04 0.95
N ARG A 601 23.53 10.75 1.45
CA ARG A 601 24.24 9.48 1.21
C ARG A 601 24.82 8.95 2.51
N LEU A 602 25.00 7.63 2.57
CA LEU A 602 25.61 6.96 3.71
C LEU A 602 27.12 6.81 3.51
N ALA A 603 27.88 6.95 4.60
CA ALA A 603 29.30 6.62 4.66
C ALA A 603 29.60 5.85 5.95
N ASN A 604 30.69 5.09 5.97
CA ASN A 604 31.16 4.36 7.15
C ASN A 604 30.07 3.44 7.76
N ILE A 605 29.31 2.74 6.91
CA ILE A 605 28.26 1.82 7.35
C ILE A 605 28.89 0.65 8.12
N VAL A 606 28.42 0.42 9.35
CA VAL A 606 28.84 -0.71 10.18
C VAL A 606 27.62 -1.34 10.83
N THR A 607 27.36 -2.62 10.55
CA THR A 607 26.31 -3.38 11.25
C THR A 607 26.71 -3.59 12.71
N THR A 608 25.75 -3.43 13.62
CA THR A 608 25.93 -3.59 15.06
C THR A 608 24.90 -4.57 15.62
N GLY A 609 25.14 -5.09 16.83
CA GLY A 609 24.22 -6.02 17.48
C GLY A 609 24.07 -7.37 16.76
N VAL A 610 23.10 -8.15 17.20
CA VAL A 610 22.77 -9.48 16.66
C VAL A 610 21.65 -9.33 15.64
N ALA A 611 21.77 -10.01 14.49
CA ALA A 611 20.70 -10.07 13.52
C ALA A 611 19.46 -10.77 14.11
N ARG A 612 18.32 -10.09 14.08
CA ARG A 612 17.01 -10.60 14.51
C ARG A 612 16.33 -11.30 13.33
N LEU A 613 15.91 -12.55 13.55
CA LEU A 613 15.15 -13.32 12.57
C LEU A 613 13.74 -12.72 12.38
N PRO A 614 13.07 -12.96 11.24
CA PRO A 614 11.69 -12.55 11.02
C PRO A 614 10.76 -13.11 12.10
N ASP A 615 9.74 -12.33 12.45
CA ASP A 615 8.70 -12.76 13.37
C ASP A 615 7.92 -13.94 12.78
N VAL A 616 7.25 -14.73 13.62
CA VAL A 616 6.57 -15.95 13.16
C VAL A 616 5.56 -15.69 12.05
N ALA A 617 4.89 -14.53 12.06
CA ALA A 617 3.94 -14.11 11.03
C ALA A 617 4.61 -13.73 9.69
N GLU A 618 5.88 -13.34 9.72
CA GLU A 618 6.70 -12.97 8.56
C GLU A 618 7.35 -14.18 7.88
N GLN A 619 7.31 -15.37 8.50
CA GLN A 619 7.94 -16.61 8.02
C GLN A 619 7.14 -17.32 6.93
N THR A 620 6.97 -16.65 5.80
CA THR A 620 6.26 -17.09 4.60
C THR A 620 6.78 -16.30 3.40
N ARG A 621 6.29 -16.55 2.18
CA ARG A 621 6.64 -15.69 1.05
C ARG A 621 5.94 -14.35 1.22
N ARG A 622 6.72 -13.30 0.97
CA ARG A 622 6.34 -11.91 1.14
C ARG A 622 6.58 -11.18 -0.17
N ASP A 623 5.85 -10.10 -0.37
CA ASP A 623 6.17 -9.09 -1.37
C ASP A 623 6.22 -7.69 -0.76
N VAL A 624 5.82 -7.54 0.51
CA VAL A 624 6.05 -6.34 1.32
C VAL A 624 6.83 -6.68 2.59
N VAL A 625 7.81 -5.85 2.95
CA VAL A 625 8.59 -5.97 4.19
C VAL A 625 8.63 -4.64 4.95
N MET A 626 8.42 -4.68 6.25
CA MET A 626 8.66 -3.51 7.12
C MET A 626 10.17 -3.29 7.27
N ALA A 627 10.69 -2.16 6.79
CA ALA A 627 12.05 -1.71 7.01
C ALA A 627 12.10 -0.73 8.19
N LEU A 628 12.63 -1.17 9.33
CA LEU A 628 12.65 -0.39 10.58
C LEU A 628 13.76 0.66 10.62
N PRO A 629 13.53 1.82 11.27
CA PRO A 629 14.55 2.85 11.45
C PRO A 629 15.85 2.31 12.03
N GLY A 630 16.98 2.68 11.43
CA GLY A 630 18.29 2.30 11.96
C GLY A 630 18.67 0.83 11.85
N GLU A 631 17.87 0.04 11.14
CA GLU A 631 18.17 -1.34 10.81
C GLU A 631 18.47 -1.49 9.31
N VAL A 632 19.35 -2.43 9.00
CA VAL A 632 19.42 -3.04 7.67
C VAL A 632 18.46 -4.22 7.64
N THR A 633 17.49 -4.16 6.72
CA THR A 633 16.54 -5.24 6.45
C THR A 633 17.04 -6.07 5.28
N ARG A 634 17.12 -7.39 5.43
CA ARG A 634 17.63 -8.31 4.41
C ARG A 634 16.53 -9.17 3.85
N ILE A 635 16.28 -9.05 2.55
CA ILE A 635 15.33 -9.90 1.81
C ILE A 635 16.06 -10.66 0.70
N LYS A 636 15.57 -11.86 0.36
CA LYS A 636 16.13 -12.69 -0.70
C LYS A 636 15.05 -13.13 -1.66
N MET A 637 15.29 -12.93 -2.96
CA MET A 637 14.35 -13.18 -4.06
C MET A 637 15.05 -13.63 -5.33
N THR A 638 14.27 -14.24 -6.23
CA THR A 638 14.68 -14.64 -7.57
C THR A 638 13.88 -13.86 -8.61
N PHE A 639 14.57 -13.35 -9.64
CA PHE A 639 13.95 -12.56 -10.72
C PHE A 639 13.70 -13.45 -11.93
N ASP A 640 12.44 -13.87 -12.17
CA ASP A 640 12.10 -14.93 -13.13
C ASP A 640 11.38 -14.44 -14.40
N LYS A 641 11.15 -13.13 -14.56
CA LYS A 641 10.67 -12.52 -15.81
C LYS A 641 11.49 -11.27 -16.17
N PRO A 642 11.87 -11.09 -17.45
CA PRO A 642 12.58 -9.88 -17.88
C PRO A 642 11.64 -8.67 -17.87
N GLY A 643 12.24 -7.48 -17.95
CA GLY A 643 11.51 -6.22 -18.13
C GLY A 643 11.70 -5.20 -17.00
N ARG A 644 11.00 -4.08 -17.14
CA ARG A 644 11.06 -2.94 -16.22
C ARG A 644 9.94 -3.00 -15.19
N TYR A 645 10.31 -3.07 -13.92
CA TYR A 645 9.42 -3.13 -12.77
C TYR A 645 9.77 -2.01 -11.79
N VAL A 646 9.11 -1.94 -10.64
CA VAL A 646 9.38 -0.93 -9.61
C VAL A 646 9.53 -1.55 -8.22
N TRP A 647 10.26 -0.86 -7.36
CA TRP A 647 10.28 -1.11 -5.93
C TRP A 647 10.07 0.22 -5.21
N HIS A 648 9.28 0.20 -4.13
CA HIS A 648 8.84 1.43 -3.48
C HIS A 648 8.43 1.24 -2.04
N CYS A 649 8.42 2.34 -1.30
CA CYS A 649 7.65 2.42 -0.07
C CYS A 649 6.15 2.39 -0.40
N HIS A 650 5.38 1.60 0.33
CA HIS A 650 3.93 1.48 0.17
C HIS A 650 3.15 2.35 1.17
N ILE A 651 3.81 3.31 1.82
CA ILE A 651 3.13 4.52 2.27
C ILE A 651 2.85 5.33 1.02
N LEU A 652 1.59 5.45 0.59
CA LEU A 652 1.27 5.98 -0.74
C LEU A 652 1.67 7.46 -0.89
N SER A 653 1.62 8.21 0.20
CA SER A 653 2.13 9.59 0.25
C SER A 653 3.65 9.67 0.07
N HIS A 654 4.41 8.69 0.57
CA HIS A 654 5.85 8.57 0.31
C HIS A 654 6.08 8.14 -1.15
N GLU A 655 5.34 7.16 -1.64
CA GLU A 655 5.41 6.66 -3.03
C GLU A 655 5.30 7.80 -4.05
N ASP A 656 4.27 8.63 -3.90
CA ASP A 656 3.98 9.74 -4.82
C ASP A 656 4.97 10.92 -4.71
N HIS A 657 5.80 10.98 -3.66
CA HIS A 657 6.68 12.12 -3.37
C HIS A 657 8.00 11.75 -2.68
N GLU A 658 8.89 10.91 -3.19
CA GLU A 658 8.95 10.15 -4.45
C GLU A 658 9.71 8.85 -4.15
N MET A 659 9.28 8.11 -3.13
CA MET A 659 9.98 6.97 -2.54
C MET A 659 9.75 5.69 -3.36
N MET A 660 9.97 5.80 -4.67
CA MET A 660 9.77 4.77 -5.67
C MET A 660 10.88 4.83 -6.72
N ARG A 661 11.40 3.65 -7.09
CA ARG A 661 12.45 3.53 -8.10
C ARG A 661 12.18 2.36 -9.05
N PRO A 662 12.49 2.52 -10.34
CA PRO A 662 12.47 1.41 -11.28
C PRO A 662 13.62 0.42 -11.03
N PHE A 663 13.41 -0.83 -11.42
CA PHE A 663 14.47 -1.83 -11.63
C PHE A 663 14.25 -2.54 -12.97
N ILE A 664 15.32 -3.08 -13.57
CA ILE A 664 15.26 -3.80 -14.85
C ILE A 664 15.82 -5.21 -14.66
N VAL A 665 14.99 -6.22 -14.90
CA VAL A 665 15.46 -7.61 -15.00
C VAL A 665 16.01 -7.82 -16.41
N VAL A 666 17.32 -8.00 -16.53
CA VAL A 666 18.03 -8.07 -17.82
C VAL A 666 18.14 -9.52 -18.29
N ASP A 667 17.58 -9.86 -19.44
CA ASP A 667 17.93 -11.10 -20.14
C ASP A 667 19.28 -10.92 -20.86
N LYS A 668 20.33 -11.58 -20.36
CA LYS A 668 21.68 -11.52 -20.95
C LYS A 668 21.74 -12.11 -22.37
N ASN A 669 20.72 -12.86 -22.80
CA ASN A 669 20.63 -13.41 -24.15
C ASN A 669 19.93 -12.48 -25.13
N ASP A 670 19.21 -11.47 -24.63
CA ASP A 670 18.60 -10.43 -25.44
C ASP A 670 19.49 -9.18 -25.42
N LYS A 671 20.01 -8.81 -26.60
CA LYS A 671 20.89 -7.63 -26.73
C LYS A 671 20.12 -6.32 -26.77
N ASP A 672 18.79 -6.39 -26.88
CA ASP A 672 17.91 -5.22 -26.90
C ASP A 672 17.31 -4.92 -25.51
N ASP A 673 17.40 -5.83 -24.53
CA ASP A 673 16.86 -5.65 -23.17
C ASP A 673 17.53 -4.51 -22.37
N ILE A 674 18.81 -4.23 -22.62
CA ILE A 674 19.51 -3.08 -21.99
C ILE A 674 19.01 -1.74 -22.57
N LYS A 675 18.37 -1.75 -23.74
CA LYS A 675 17.78 -0.55 -24.37
C LYS A 675 16.37 -0.23 -23.87
N ILE A 676 15.81 -1.00 -22.93
CA ILE A 676 14.50 -0.71 -22.33
C ILE A 676 14.49 0.66 -21.60
N ASP A 677 15.64 1.19 -21.18
CA ASP A 677 15.73 2.57 -20.68
C ASP A 677 15.85 3.63 -21.80
N ASP A 678 16.19 3.21 -23.03
CA ASP A 678 16.65 4.04 -24.17
C ASP A 678 15.61 4.12 -25.31
N ASP A 679 14.37 3.69 -25.08
CA ASP A 679 13.26 3.82 -26.03
C ASP A 679 12.81 5.29 -26.15
N THR A 680 13.67 6.09 -26.79
CA THR A 680 13.22 7.19 -27.62
C THR A 680 12.14 6.65 -28.55
N ALA A 681 10.90 7.07 -28.35
CA ALA A 681 9.80 6.80 -29.26
C ALA A 681 10.16 7.32 -30.65
N GLY A 682 10.70 6.45 -31.51
CA GLY A 682 11.31 6.83 -32.76
C GLY A 682 11.52 5.67 -33.71
N SER A 683 10.50 5.39 -34.52
CA SER A 683 10.50 4.59 -35.77
C SER A 683 10.44 3.05 -35.67
N GLY A 684 9.21 2.54 -35.66
CA GLY A 684 8.88 1.12 -35.88
C GLY A 684 7.53 0.94 -36.57
N PHE A 685 7.47 1.28 -37.86
CA PHE A 685 6.46 0.93 -38.87
C PHE A 685 5.12 0.28 -38.42
N PHE A 686 4.04 1.08 -38.46
CA PHE A 686 2.68 0.57 -38.72
C PHE A 686 2.63 -0.02 -40.14
N ASN A 687 2.54 -1.35 -40.24
CA ASN A 687 1.95 -2.02 -41.40
C ASN A 687 1.46 -3.40 -40.99
N LEU A 688 0.19 -3.49 -40.62
CA LEU A 688 -0.61 -4.69 -40.75
C LEU A 688 -2.08 -4.31 -40.92
N TRP A 689 -2.36 -3.66 -42.05
CA TRP A 689 -3.63 -3.81 -42.73
C TRP A 689 -3.49 -4.92 -43.79
N GLY A 690 -4.30 -5.97 -43.64
CA GLY A 690 -4.65 -6.88 -44.73
C GLY A 690 -4.15 -8.32 -44.58
N MET A 691 -5.03 -9.23 -44.14
CA MET A 691 -5.79 -10.11 -45.06
C MET A 691 -6.53 -11.23 -44.31
N ARG A 692 -7.85 -11.26 -44.55
CA ARG A 692 -8.83 -12.36 -44.45
C ARG A 692 -9.19 -12.96 -43.10
#